data_AF-A0A532V6B6-F1
#
_entry.id   AF-A0A532V6B6-F1
#
_cell.length_a   1.000
_cell.length_b   1.000
_cell.length_c   1.000
_cell.angle_alpha   90.00
_cell.angle_beta   90.00
_cell.angle_gamma   90.00
#
_symmetry.space_group_name_H-M   'P 1'
#
loop_
_entity.id
_entity.type
_entity.pdbx_description
1 polymer ?
#
loop_
_entity_poly.entity_id
_entity_poly.type
_entity_poly.pdbx_seq_one_letter_code
_entity_poly.pdbx_strand_id
1 'polypeptide(L)'
;MKRSLVVGVMVLAGIALFAGETSGPAGRIPLCRTEGSCVFHLTMPEFEIIPLDNDEVRIGMPGVGYRQYPGHPRLPMPTYTFALPPGSEVVSVDVSGNRCELPGTYLVEASLPALPLGATNTTLNNLHMLYKETRARVYSGEEKLSDHLGEIHATGERREYSLVTVAVYPFAYDPVSGSLSFARDVTVSIRYAPVSEEHSEFIARFIRKGTLYPDVPQHIYNKDEAREWYRPSERVLANPRMLILTTAALKDSTSLYRQWRRHTGFEVSVATVEDIAGSTSGVDLPQKIRNWLRGHAADYDYLLIIGHHANIPMRVLAPFNNGNAGWWPDLADIPSDIYYGDLSKPDEESWDLDNDTLYYGEALSAGGFEDPQDAPDLEMELHVGRINSSLATTVPEILEQTWLFEYDKNTTYKETSVLAGGILWYPNQNGNGLAGYDGAHYMEFIMNNGIIKESPATTLYEKEGNGPSIYSCDINFTQSNLKNTLANTDAGIFVENNHGFKNAFYRTVWARDDGDGIPEDAELDAPVGLANTDAFLLNTEKPNVAFLLSCLNGYPEDANSLAQALLNYSSVAVVAHTRSALGRYGWSGPGDGGQNGLYYYVLNNYLKKTTYDHVLGDAVDAGRLQYYNAESRVSKYVNSYGHTLYGDPSLRHFGRTGIAETPPVVSLTGLDVDLENQIHFSLAAASKVCLEVWDVAGRKVQTLFEGHSSAGTHTINWDVSGLPSGAYFITLRTKAITRTAKAVVIQ
;
A
#
# COMPACT_ATOMS: atom_id res chain seq x y z
N MET A 1 -37.75 31.27 6.05
CA MET A 1 -38.75 30.48 5.29
C MET A 1 -38.69 30.86 3.81
N LYS A 2 -37.92 30.13 3.01
CA LYS A 2 -38.13 30.00 1.56
C LYS A 2 -37.76 28.56 1.23
N ARG A 3 -38.77 27.77 0.86
CA ARG A 3 -38.64 26.37 0.47
C ARG A 3 -38.13 26.34 -0.97
N SER A 4 -36.96 25.75 -1.20
CA SER A 4 -36.51 25.37 -2.54
C SER A 4 -36.96 23.94 -2.81
N LEU A 5 -37.65 23.79 -3.94
CA LEU A 5 -38.16 22.54 -4.49
C LEU A 5 -36.98 21.64 -4.87
N VAL A 6 -36.88 20.46 -4.28
CA VAL A 6 -36.03 19.38 -4.78
C VAL A 6 -36.85 18.65 -5.84
N VAL A 7 -36.49 18.84 -7.11
CA VAL A 7 -36.99 18.01 -8.21
C VAL A 7 -36.04 16.82 -8.31
N GLY A 8 -36.49 15.66 -7.84
CA GLY A 8 -35.81 14.39 -8.05
C GLY A 8 -35.85 14.03 -9.54
N VAL A 9 -34.68 13.96 -10.17
CA VAL A 9 -34.53 13.38 -11.51
C VAL A 9 -34.48 11.86 -11.34
N MET A 10 -35.50 11.18 -11.87
CA MET A 10 -35.50 9.73 -12.06
C MET A 10 -34.40 9.37 -13.05
N VAL A 11 -33.44 8.56 -12.61
CA VAL A 11 -32.52 7.82 -13.48
C VAL A 11 -33.33 6.74 -14.18
N LEU A 12 -33.47 6.84 -15.51
CA LEU A 12 -34.03 5.77 -16.33
C LEU A 12 -32.93 4.72 -16.53
N ALA A 13 -33.07 3.59 -15.84
CA ALA A 13 -32.21 2.43 -15.99
C ALA A 13 -32.21 1.93 -17.44
N GLY A 14 -31.03 1.74 -18.01
CA GLY A 14 -30.84 1.12 -19.32
C GLY A 14 -31.28 -0.35 -19.26
N ILE A 15 -32.24 -0.72 -20.11
CA ILE A 15 -32.62 -2.12 -20.30
C ILE A 15 -31.57 -2.76 -21.21
N ALA A 16 -30.74 -3.64 -20.64
CA ALA A 16 -29.98 -4.60 -21.43
C ALA A 16 -30.96 -5.59 -22.08
N LEU A 17 -31.16 -5.49 -23.40
CA LEU A 17 -31.92 -6.46 -24.18
C LEU A 17 -31.09 -7.73 -24.34
N PHE A 18 -31.31 -8.72 -23.46
CA PHE A 18 -30.78 -10.07 -23.65
C PHE A 18 -31.69 -10.89 -24.56
N ALA A 19 -31.18 -11.23 -25.75
CA ALA A 19 -31.68 -12.35 -26.55
C ALA A 19 -30.67 -13.50 -26.42
N GLY A 20 -30.86 -14.37 -25.42
CA GLY A 20 -30.03 -15.55 -25.21
C GLY A 20 -30.57 -16.39 -24.05
N GLU A 21 -30.96 -17.62 -24.35
CA GLU A 21 -31.71 -18.57 -23.51
C GLU A 21 -31.31 -18.66 -22.03
N THR A 22 -32.20 -18.20 -21.15
CA THR A 22 -32.17 -18.51 -19.71
C THR A 22 -32.92 -19.81 -19.44
N SER A 23 -32.26 -20.95 -19.59
CA SER A 23 -32.73 -22.20 -18.99
C SER A 23 -31.55 -23.13 -18.63
N GLY A 24 -30.79 -22.75 -17.62
CA GLY A 24 -29.93 -23.63 -16.84
C GLY A 24 -30.42 -23.68 -15.37
N PRO A 25 -30.12 -24.75 -14.61
CA PRO A 25 -30.68 -24.93 -13.27
C PRO A 25 -30.29 -23.76 -12.36
N ALA A 26 -31.23 -23.37 -11.50
CA ALA A 26 -31.07 -22.32 -10.48
C ALA A 26 -29.74 -22.47 -9.71
N GLY A 27 -29.01 -21.37 -9.55
CA GLY A 27 -27.90 -21.27 -8.58
C GLY A 27 -26.48 -20.97 -9.11
N ARG A 28 -26.26 -20.48 -10.34
CA ARG A 28 -24.92 -20.05 -10.81
C ARG A 28 -24.92 -18.66 -11.42
N ILE A 29 -23.88 -17.87 -11.11
CA ILE A 29 -23.57 -16.62 -11.80
C ILE A 29 -23.39 -16.92 -13.31
N PRO A 30 -24.07 -16.20 -14.22
CA PRO A 30 -23.90 -16.41 -15.65
C PRO A 30 -22.54 -15.85 -16.09
N LEU A 31 -21.67 -16.75 -16.57
CA LEU A 31 -20.46 -16.36 -17.30
C LEU A 31 -20.83 -15.81 -18.67
N CYS A 32 -20.06 -14.85 -19.16
CA CYS A 32 -20.18 -14.31 -20.51
C CYS A 32 -19.97 -15.43 -21.55
N ARG A 33 -20.85 -15.48 -22.57
CA ARG A 33 -20.79 -16.49 -23.64
C ARG A 33 -20.88 -15.92 -25.04
N THR A 34 -21.15 -14.63 -25.16
CA THR A 34 -21.38 -13.93 -26.42
C THR A 34 -20.83 -12.54 -26.32
N GLU A 35 -20.45 -11.96 -27.46
CA GLU A 35 -20.13 -10.55 -27.53
C GLU A 35 -21.32 -9.68 -27.08
N GLY A 36 -21.00 -8.53 -26.51
CA GLY A 36 -22.01 -7.59 -26.04
C GLY A 36 -21.45 -6.16 -25.92
N SER A 37 -22.32 -5.25 -25.50
CA SER A 37 -21.94 -3.87 -25.24
C SER A 37 -22.72 -3.26 -24.08
N CYS A 38 -22.06 -2.37 -23.34
CA CYS A 38 -22.66 -1.52 -22.33
C CYS A 38 -22.49 -0.05 -22.73
N VAL A 39 -23.48 0.79 -22.42
CA VAL A 39 -23.42 2.23 -22.67
C VAL A 39 -23.75 2.96 -21.38
N PHE A 40 -22.90 3.90 -20.99
CA PHE A 40 -23.02 4.68 -19.77
C PHE A 40 -23.02 6.17 -20.09
N HIS A 41 -23.88 6.92 -19.42
CA HIS A 41 -23.96 8.37 -19.53
C HIS A 41 -23.39 9.01 -18.27
N LEU A 42 -22.29 9.75 -18.43
CA LEU A 42 -21.58 10.39 -17.35
C LEU A 42 -21.81 11.90 -17.40
N THR A 43 -22.15 12.48 -16.26
CA THR A 43 -22.05 13.93 -16.05
C THR A 43 -20.78 14.21 -15.27
N MET A 44 -19.91 15.04 -15.84
CA MET A 44 -18.64 15.40 -15.24
C MET A 44 -18.86 16.20 -13.94
N PRO A 45 -17.99 16.03 -12.93
CA PRO A 45 -18.04 16.83 -11.71
C PRO A 45 -17.91 18.33 -12.02
N GLU A 46 -18.40 19.15 -11.09
CA GLU A 46 -18.16 20.59 -11.14
C GLU A 46 -16.65 20.88 -11.03
N PHE A 47 -16.22 21.97 -11.67
CA PHE A 47 -14.82 22.39 -11.68
C PHE A 47 -14.69 23.86 -11.33
N GLU A 48 -13.49 24.25 -10.93
CA GLU A 48 -13.12 25.63 -10.62
C GLU A 48 -11.88 26.03 -11.41
N ILE A 49 -11.82 27.31 -11.81
CA ILE A 49 -10.62 27.92 -12.38
C ILE A 49 -9.96 28.72 -11.27
N ILE A 50 -8.84 28.22 -10.77
CA ILE A 50 -8.14 28.74 -9.61
C ILE A 50 -6.96 29.59 -10.10
N PRO A 51 -6.97 30.91 -9.90
CA PRO A 51 -5.83 31.76 -10.24
C PRO A 51 -4.63 31.45 -9.34
N LEU A 52 -3.45 31.44 -9.94
CA LEU A 52 -2.17 31.24 -9.27
C LEU A 52 -1.39 32.57 -9.20
N ASP A 53 -0.40 32.64 -8.32
CA ASP A 53 0.39 33.87 -8.09
C ASP A 53 1.26 34.30 -9.30
N ASN A 54 1.41 33.43 -10.30
CA ASN A 54 2.26 33.61 -11.48
C ASN A 54 1.46 33.89 -12.77
N ASP A 55 0.26 34.46 -12.65
CA ASP A 55 -0.70 34.74 -13.74
C ASP A 55 -1.22 33.50 -14.49
N GLU A 56 -0.86 32.29 -14.04
CA GLU A 56 -1.43 31.03 -14.53
C GLU A 56 -2.74 30.69 -13.81
N VAL A 57 -3.46 29.71 -14.36
CA VAL A 57 -4.62 29.12 -13.72
C VAL A 57 -4.47 27.61 -13.56
N ARG A 58 -4.96 27.08 -12.45
CA ARG A 58 -5.19 25.66 -12.22
C ARG A 58 -6.66 25.34 -12.44
N ILE A 59 -6.95 24.28 -13.21
CA ILE A 59 -8.31 23.77 -13.36
C ILE A 59 -8.53 22.71 -12.28
N GLY A 60 -9.22 23.08 -11.20
CA GLY A 60 -9.49 22.19 -10.07
C GLY A 60 -10.77 21.39 -10.29
N MET A 61 -10.72 20.08 -10.04
CA MET A 61 -11.90 19.21 -9.99
C MET A 61 -11.82 18.35 -8.72
N PRO A 62 -12.68 18.57 -7.71
CA PRO A 62 -12.56 17.86 -6.44
C PRO A 62 -12.59 16.33 -6.58
N GLY A 63 -11.62 15.67 -5.94
CA GLY A 63 -11.52 14.20 -5.93
C GLY A 63 -11.04 13.58 -7.25
N VAL A 64 -10.61 14.38 -8.21
CA VAL A 64 -10.18 13.93 -9.54
C VAL A 64 -8.68 14.08 -9.73
N GLY A 65 -8.06 13.07 -10.32
CA GLY A 65 -6.65 13.08 -10.70
C GLY A 65 -6.37 13.97 -11.90
N TYR A 66 -5.10 14.16 -12.23
CA TYR A 66 -4.69 14.97 -13.39
C TYR A 66 -4.01 14.12 -14.46
N ARG A 67 -4.09 14.61 -15.69
CA ARG A 67 -3.21 14.19 -16.78
C ARG A 67 -1.83 14.81 -16.55
N GLN A 68 -0.86 14.04 -16.05
CA GLN A 68 0.40 14.56 -15.50
C GLN A 68 1.62 14.22 -16.37
N TYR A 69 1.78 14.97 -17.47
CA TYR A 69 2.90 14.84 -18.38
C TYR A 69 3.80 16.06 -18.18
N PRO A 70 5.07 15.89 -17.78
CA PRO A 70 5.93 17.01 -17.43
C PRO A 70 6.00 18.04 -18.58
N GLY A 71 5.55 19.27 -18.30
CA GLY A 71 5.54 20.37 -19.26
C GLY A 71 4.26 20.52 -20.08
N HIS A 72 3.37 19.52 -20.12
CA HIS A 72 2.03 19.66 -20.71
C HIS A 72 1.06 20.34 -19.74
N PRO A 73 -0.01 20.98 -20.24
CA PRO A 73 -1.07 21.57 -19.42
C PRO A 73 -1.65 20.56 -18.43
N ARG A 74 -1.72 20.97 -17.16
CA ARG A 74 -2.27 20.15 -16.09
C ARG A 74 -3.79 20.21 -16.12
N LEU A 75 -4.41 19.19 -16.70
CA LEU A 75 -5.86 19.11 -16.87
C LEU A 75 -6.45 17.94 -16.06
N PRO A 76 -7.64 18.11 -15.45
CA PRO A 76 -8.34 17.02 -14.77
C PRO A 76 -8.60 15.82 -15.67
N MET A 77 -8.43 14.63 -15.10
CA MET A 77 -8.66 13.33 -15.72
C MET A 77 -9.49 12.46 -14.78
N PRO A 78 -10.83 12.62 -14.76
CA PRO A 78 -11.68 11.70 -14.02
C PRO A 78 -11.60 10.29 -14.62
N THR A 79 -11.53 9.30 -13.74
CA THR A 79 -11.52 7.89 -14.12
C THR A 79 -12.73 7.17 -13.53
N TYR A 80 -13.30 6.25 -14.31
CA TYR A 80 -14.49 5.50 -13.94
C TYR A 80 -14.26 4.02 -14.18
N THR A 81 -14.34 3.22 -13.13
CA THR A 81 -14.24 1.75 -13.22
C THR A 81 -15.63 1.15 -13.41
N PHE A 82 -15.82 0.41 -14.50
CA PHE A 82 -17.04 -0.33 -14.80
C PHE A 82 -16.80 -1.82 -14.63
N ALA A 83 -17.79 -2.51 -14.06
CA ALA A 83 -17.84 -3.96 -14.10
C ALA A 83 -18.57 -4.43 -15.36
N LEU A 84 -18.08 -5.50 -15.95
CA LEU A 84 -18.68 -6.20 -17.09
C LEU A 84 -19.32 -7.52 -16.63
N PRO A 85 -20.05 -8.25 -17.47
CA PRO A 85 -20.46 -9.62 -17.12
C PRO A 85 -19.22 -10.49 -16.79
N PRO A 86 -19.29 -11.37 -15.77
CA PRO A 86 -18.17 -12.20 -15.36
C PRO A 86 -17.59 -13.03 -16.52
N GLY A 87 -16.27 -13.06 -16.66
CA GLY A 87 -15.60 -13.74 -17.77
C GLY A 87 -15.69 -12.99 -19.09
N SER A 88 -15.74 -11.66 -19.05
CA SER A 88 -15.67 -10.81 -20.24
C SER A 88 -14.30 -10.17 -20.37
N GLU A 89 -13.79 -10.09 -21.59
CA GLU A 89 -12.67 -9.24 -21.98
C GLU A 89 -13.15 -7.99 -22.73
N VAL A 90 -12.43 -6.88 -22.58
CA VAL A 90 -12.74 -5.63 -23.26
C VAL A 90 -12.27 -5.69 -24.70
N VAL A 91 -13.17 -5.42 -25.64
CA VAL A 91 -12.85 -5.34 -27.08
C VAL A 91 -12.52 -3.90 -27.47
N SER A 92 -13.30 -2.92 -26.99
CA SER A 92 -13.04 -1.50 -27.26
C SER A 92 -13.85 -0.59 -26.36
N VAL A 93 -13.35 0.62 -26.12
CA VAL A 93 -14.10 1.72 -25.49
C VAL A 93 -14.17 2.89 -26.47
N ASP A 94 -15.37 3.45 -26.64
CA ASP A 94 -15.61 4.70 -27.36
C ASP A 94 -16.18 5.74 -26.38
N VAL A 95 -15.59 6.94 -26.37
CA VAL A 95 -16.00 8.04 -25.50
C VAL A 95 -16.39 9.22 -26.37
N SER A 96 -17.64 9.63 -26.30
CA SER A 96 -18.21 10.68 -27.14
C SER A 96 -18.96 11.73 -26.31
N GLY A 97 -19.00 12.97 -26.81
CA GLY A 97 -19.59 14.10 -26.12
C GLY A 97 -19.29 15.40 -26.86
N ASN A 98 -19.91 16.49 -26.44
CA ASN A 98 -19.68 17.81 -27.03
C ASN A 98 -18.96 18.70 -26.02
N ARG A 99 -17.79 19.23 -26.42
CA ARG A 99 -17.10 20.26 -25.64
C ARG A 99 -17.65 21.64 -26.03
N CYS A 100 -17.99 22.45 -25.04
CA CYS A 100 -18.39 23.84 -25.22
C CYS A 100 -17.23 24.75 -24.82
N GLU A 101 -16.92 25.75 -25.65
CA GLU A 101 -15.89 26.73 -25.35
C GLU A 101 -16.27 27.56 -24.11
N LEU A 102 -15.30 27.72 -23.21
CA LEU A 102 -15.43 28.53 -22.02
C LEU A 102 -15.04 29.98 -22.34
N PRO A 103 -15.75 30.98 -21.76
CA PRO A 103 -15.50 32.37 -22.07
C PRO A 103 -14.17 32.86 -21.49
N GLY A 104 -13.23 33.23 -22.35
CA GLY A 104 -11.97 33.88 -21.95
C GLY A 104 -10.75 33.27 -22.63
N THR A 105 -9.59 33.70 -22.17
CA THR A 105 -8.28 33.14 -22.55
C THR A 105 -7.53 32.81 -21.28
N TYR A 106 -7.01 31.59 -21.20
CA TYR A 106 -6.39 31.07 -20.00
C TYR A 106 -4.95 30.66 -20.27
N LEU A 107 -4.06 30.94 -19.32
CA LEU A 107 -2.73 30.33 -19.26
C LEU A 107 -2.79 29.20 -18.23
N VAL A 108 -3.17 27.99 -18.67
CA VAL A 108 -3.23 26.83 -17.77
C VAL A 108 -1.82 26.47 -17.30
N GLU A 109 -1.62 26.16 -16.02
CA GLU A 109 -0.32 25.72 -15.51
C GLU A 109 0.15 24.41 -16.18
N ALA A 110 1.46 24.22 -16.28
CA ALA A 110 2.03 22.96 -16.76
C ALA A 110 2.23 21.97 -15.62
N SER A 111 2.11 20.68 -15.91
CA SER A 111 2.36 19.61 -14.94
C SER A 111 3.85 19.55 -14.59
N LEU A 112 4.16 19.57 -13.30
CA LEU A 112 5.50 19.36 -12.79
C LEU A 112 5.90 17.87 -12.85
N PRO A 113 7.20 17.55 -12.98
CA PRO A 113 7.66 16.17 -12.92
C PRO A 113 7.39 15.52 -11.56
N ALA A 114 7.13 14.22 -11.57
CA ALA A 114 7.19 13.41 -10.36
C ALA A 114 8.65 13.23 -9.95
N LEU A 115 8.94 13.25 -8.65
CA LEU A 115 10.31 13.19 -8.16
C LEU A 115 10.58 11.98 -7.30
N PRO A 116 11.67 11.22 -7.52
CA PRO A 116 12.15 10.28 -6.53
C PRO A 116 12.58 11.05 -5.29
N LEU A 117 12.07 10.71 -4.11
CA LEU A 117 12.47 11.44 -2.89
C LEU A 117 13.97 11.26 -2.60
N GLY A 118 14.55 10.12 -3.00
CA GLY A 118 15.97 9.84 -2.89
C GLY A 118 16.83 10.26 -4.10
N ALA A 119 16.31 11.09 -5.01
CA ALA A 119 17.01 11.41 -6.27
C ALA A 119 18.32 12.18 -6.07
N THR A 120 19.31 11.90 -6.94
CA THR A 120 20.53 12.71 -7.04
C THR A 120 20.28 14.06 -7.74
N ASN A 121 21.14 15.04 -7.51
CA ASN A 121 21.06 16.36 -8.17
C ASN A 121 21.09 16.26 -9.71
N THR A 122 21.82 15.30 -10.26
CA THR A 122 21.84 15.07 -11.71
C THR A 122 20.46 14.64 -12.21
N THR A 123 19.80 13.73 -11.50
CA THR A 123 18.44 13.27 -11.83
C THR A 123 17.45 14.43 -11.77
N LEU A 124 17.47 15.21 -10.70
CA LEU A 124 16.59 16.38 -10.52
C LEU A 124 16.82 17.42 -11.64
N ASN A 125 18.07 17.70 -11.99
CA ASN A 125 18.41 18.63 -13.06
C ASN A 125 17.91 18.15 -14.43
N ASN A 126 18.03 16.86 -14.73
CA ASN A 126 17.54 16.29 -15.99
C ASN A 126 16.02 16.40 -16.09
N LEU A 127 15.29 16.10 -15.01
CA LEU A 127 13.83 16.25 -14.96
C LEU A 127 13.39 17.71 -15.14
N HIS A 128 14.12 18.65 -14.54
CA HIS A 128 13.85 20.07 -14.70
C HIS A 128 14.08 20.54 -16.14
N MET A 129 15.15 20.08 -16.77
CA MET A 129 15.43 20.37 -18.18
C MET A 129 14.35 19.80 -19.10
N LEU A 130 13.95 18.54 -18.89
CA LEU A 130 12.84 17.91 -19.62
C LEU A 130 11.56 18.72 -19.51
N TYR A 131 11.20 19.14 -18.29
CA TYR A 131 10.03 19.97 -18.02
C TYR A 131 10.10 21.30 -18.80
N LYS A 132 11.21 22.04 -18.70
CA LYS A 132 11.38 23.34 -19.37
C LYS A 132 11.29 23.24 -20.88
N GLU A 133 11.99 22.28 -21.47
CA GLU A 133 12.00 22.08 -22.93
C GLU A 133 10.62 21.67 -23.45
N THR A 134 9.97 20.73 -22.78
CA THR A 134 8.63 20.25 -23.18
C THR A 134 7.60 21.36 -23.04
N ARG A 135 7.63 22.11 -21.93
CA ARG A 135 6.75 23.26 -21.74
C ARG A 135 6.93 24.30 -22.85
N ALA A 136 8.16 24.61 -23.24
CA ALA A 136 8.42 25.57 -24.32
C ALA A 136 7.83 25.10 -25.66
N ARG A 137 7.97 23.83 -26.02
CA ARG A 137 7.39 23.26 -27.26
C ARG A 137 5.85 23.26 -27.24
N VAL A 138 5.24 22.83 -26.14
CA VAL A 138 3.77 22.72 -26.04
C VAL A 138 3.12 24.11 -26.05
N TYR A 139 3.63 25.06 -25.28
CA TYR A 139 3.02 26.40 -25.17
C TYR A 139 3.37 27.32 -26.34
N SER A 140 4.35 26.97 -27.19
CA SER A 140 4.57 27.65 -28.47
C SER A 140 3.75 27.07 -29.63
N GLY A 141 3.05 25.94 -29.41
CA GLY A 141 2.27 25.24 -30.43
C GLY A 141 3.08 24.36 -31.37
N GLU A 142 4.36 24.12 -31.08
CA GLU A 142 5.20 23.17 -31.83
C GLU A 142 4.66 21.73 -31.65
N GLU A 143 4.22 21.40 -30.44
CA GLU A 143 3.62 20.11 -30.10
C GLU A 143 2.10 20.22 -29.93
N LYS A 144 1.33 19.43 -30.67
CA LYS A 144 -0.14 19.43 -30.61
C LYS A 144 -0.65 18.48 -29.53
N LEU A 145 -1.61 18.97 -28.74
CA LEU A 145 -2.31 18.14 -27.76
C LEU A 145 -3.36 17.25 -28.44
N SER A 146 -3.54 16.05 -27.88
CA SER A 146 -4.58 15.12 -28.35
C SER A 146 -5.98 15.62 -27.97
N ASP A 147 -6.95 15.38 -28.85
CA ASP A 147 -8.33 15.89 -28.74
C ASP A 147 -9.38 14.79 -28.46
N HIS A 148 -8.97 13.54 -28.23
CA HIS A 148 -9.92 12.48 -27.86
C HIS A 148 -10.56 12.76 -26.49
N LEU A 149 -11.77 12.22 -26.27
CA LEU A 149 -12.55 12.45 -25.05
C LEU A 149 -12.33 11.41 -23.95
N GLY A 150 -11.70 10.29 -24.28
CA GLY A 150 -11.34 9.29 -23.29
C GLY A 150 -10.71 8.04 -23.90
N GLU A 151 -10.16 7.20 -23.05
CA GLU A 151 -9.43 5.99 -23.43
C GLU A 151 -9.56 4.91 -22.34
N ILE A 152 -9.18 3.67 -22.69
CA ILE A 152 -8.99 2.60 -21.70
C ILE A 152 -7.79 2.98 -20.85
N HIS A 153 -8.01 3.25 -19.57
CA HIS A 153 -6.95 3.55 -18.60
C HIS A 153 -6.36 2.29 -17.99
N ALA A 154 -7.21 1.28 -17.78
CA ALA A 154 -6.83 -0.03 -17.26
C ALA A 154 -7.90 -1.07 -17.59
N THR A 155 -7.48 -2.32 -17.74
CA THR A 155 -8.36 -3.50 -17.74
C THR A 155 -7.82 -4.46 -16.70
N GLY A 156 -8.68 -5.16 -16.00
CA GLY A 156 -8.21 -6.12 -15.01
C GLY A 156 -9.31 -7.06 -14.55
N GLU A 157 -8.88 -8.11 -13.86
CA GLU A 157 -9.79 -9.05 -13.23
C GLU A 157 -9.48 -9.16 -11.76
N ARG A 158 -10.51 -9.02 -10.94
CA ARG A 158 -10.39 -9.24 -9.49
C ARG A 158 -11.25 -10.41 -9.12
N ARG A 159 -10.66 -11.59 -8.93
CA ARG A 159 -11.37 -12.82 -8.58
C ARG A 159 -12.47 -13.12 -9.61
N GLU A 160 -13.74 -12.95 -9.25
CA GLU A 160 -14.85 -13.12 -10.20
C GLU A 160 -15.10 -11.89 -11.10
N TYR A 161 -14.64 -10.70 -10.73
CA TYR A 161 -15.00 -9.43 -11.37
C TYR A 161 -14.17 -9.19 -12.63
N SER A 162 -14.83 -8.99 -13.77
CA SER A 162 -14.23 -8.44 -14.98
C SER A 162 -14.39 -6.92 -15.01
N LEU A 163 -13.29 -6.17 -15.06
CA LEU A 163 -13.26 -4.72 -14.83
C LEU A 163 -12.58 -3.95 -15.97
N VAL A 164 -13.07 -2.74 -16.21
CA VAL A 164 -12.45 -1.76 -17.10
C VAL A 164 -12.52 -0.37 -16.49
N THR A 165 -11.37 0.31 -16.40
CA THR A 165 -11.29 1.71 -16.02
C THR A 165 -11.14 2.57 -17.26
N VAL A 166 -12.03 3.54 -17.42
CA VAL A 166 -12.01 4.51 -18.53
C VAL A 166 -11.56 5.86 -17.99
N ALA A 167 -10.51 6.43 -18.57
CA ALA A 167 -10.14 7.82 -18.35
C ALA A 167 -10.94 8.72 -19.28
N VAL A 168 -11.51 9.78 -18.74
CA VAL A 168 -12.25 10.79 -19.52
C VAL A 168 -11.45 12.09 -19.49
N TYR A 169 -11.34 12.75 -20.65
CA TYR A 169 -10.64 14.02 -20.83
C TYR A 169 -11.67 15.11 -21.15
N PRO A 170 -12.37 15.66 -20.15
CA PRO A 170 -13.48 16.55 -20.41
C PRO A 170 -13.02 17.90 -20.98
N PHE A 171 -11.75 18.28 -20.79
CA PHE A 171 -11.19 19.52 -21.29
C PHE A 171 -10.43 19.34 -22.61
N ALA A 172 -10.61 20.28 -23.53
CA ALA A 172 -9.68 20.54 -24.63
C ALA A 172 -9.10 21.93 -24.45
N TYR A 173 -7.79 22.07 -24.64
CA TYR A 173 -7.07 23.31 -24.42
C TYR A 173 -6.12 23.56 -25.58
N ASP A 174 -6.10 24.79 -26.08
CA ASP A 174 -5.10 25.28 -27.03
C ASP A 174 -4.13 26.23 -26.29
N PRO A 175 -2.88 25.80 -26.03
CA PRO A 175 -1.90 26.62 -25.32
C PRO A 175 -1.53 27.93 -26.01
N VAL A 176 -1.71 28.05 -27.34
CA VAL A 176 -1.30 29.24 -28.11
C VAL A 176 -2.36 30.32 -28.04
N SER A 177 -3.63 29.96 -28.25
CA SER A 177 -4.75 30.91 -28.17
C SER A 177 -5.25 31.11 -26.74
N GLY A 178 -4.97 30.17 -25.84
CA GLY A 178 -5.53 30.11 -24.49
C GLY A 178 -7.01 29.69 -24.46
N SER A 179 -7.57 29.21 -25.58
CA SER A 179 -8.95 28.71 -25.63
C SER A 179 -9.07 27.41 -24.86
N LEU A 180 -10.12 27.31 -24.03
CA LEU A 180 -10.41 26.16 -23.18
C LEU A 180 -11.87 25.76 -23.43
N SER A 181 -12.11 24.48 -23.68
CA SER A 181 -13.46 23.93 -23.87
C SER A 181 -13.71 22.76 -22.92
N PHE A 182 -14.96 22.57 -22.52
CA PHE A 182 -15.35 21.56 -21.53
C PHE A 182 -16.58 20.75 -21.99
N ALA A 183 -16.50 19.42 -21.88
CA ALA A 183 -17.63 18.52 -22.06
C ALA A 183 -18.27 18.21 -20.70
N ARG A 184 -19.50 18.70 -20.48
CA ARG A 184 -20.26 18.41 -19.26
C ARG A 184 -20.80 16.98 -19.24
N ASP A 185 -21.33 16.53 -20.37
CA ASP A 185 -21.98 15.23 -20.51
C ASP A 185 -21.26 14.39 -21.56
N VAL A 186 -20.92 13.17 -21.18
CA VAL A 186 -20.10 12.24 -21.97
C VAL A 186 -20.79 10.87 -21.98
N THR A 187 -20.76 10.19 -23.13
CA THR A 187 -21.24 8.83 -23.30
C THR A 187 -20.05 7.89 -23.47
N VAL A 188 -19.99 6.86 -22.63
CA VAL A 188 -18.97 5.79 -22.68
C VAL A 188 -19.63 4.53 -23.21
N SER A 189 -19.17 4.03 -24.35
CA SER A 189 -19.64 2.78 -24.96
C SER A 189 -18.55 1.73 -24.88
N ILE A 190 -18.83 0.60 -24.22
CA ILE A 190 -17.87 -0.48 -23.98
C ILE A 190 -18.35 -1.71 -24.74
N ARG A 191 -17.52 -2.24 -25.64
CA ARG A 191 -17.75 -3.55 -26.28
C ARG A 191 -16.91 -4.60 -25.57
N TYR A 192 -17.48 -5.78 -25.37
CA TYR A 192 -16.82 -6.89 -24.70
C TYR A 192 -17.10 -8.23 -25.40
N ALA A 193 -16.22 -9.19 -25.19
CA ALA A 193 -16.29 -10.55 -25.71
C ALA A 193 -16.09 -11.56 -24.57
N PRO A 194 -16.52 -12.83 -24.73
CA PRO A 194 -16.19 -13.87 -23.77
C PRO A 194 -14.69 -14.18 -23.81
N VAL A 195 -14.08 -14.38 -22.64
CA VAL A 195 -12.70 -14.88 -22.53
C VAL A 195 -12.59 -16.33 -23.04
N SER A 196 -11.36 -16.83 -23.17
CA SER A 196 -11.11 -18.23 -23.54
C SER A 196 -11.81 -19.22 -22.58
N GLU A 197 -12.14 -20.43 -23.05
CA GLU A 197 -12.82 -21.44 -22.22
C GLU A 197 -11.99 -21.84 -20.99
N GLU A 198 -10.66 -21.92 -21.14
CA GLU A 198 -9.73 -22.18 -20.04
C GLU A 198 -9.79 -21.08 -18.97
N HIS A 199 -9.75 -19.82 -19.40
CA HIS A 199 -9.79 -18.68 -18.49
C HIS A 199 -11.18 -18.50 -17.87
N SER A 200 -12.24 -18.81 -18.62
CA SER A 200 -13.61 -18.86 -18.10
C SER A 200 -13.74 -19.87 -16.95
N GLU A 201 -13.10 -21.04 -17.06
CA GLU A 201 -13.06 -22.03 -15.99
C GLU A 201 -12.22 -21.56 -14.80
N PHE A 202 -11.13 -20.82 -15.02
CA PHE A 202 -10.35 -20.17 -13.95
C PHE A 202 -11.25 -19.26 -13.10
N ILE A 203 -12.00 -18.36 -13.74
CA ILE A 203 -12.96 -17.43 -13.11
C ILE A 203 -14.09 -18.19 -12.42
N ALA A 204 -14.60 -19.26 -13.05
CA ALA A 204 -15.67 -20.09 -12.49
C ALA A 204 -15.33 -20.70 -11.13
N ARG A 205 -14.04 -20.91 -10.82
CA ARG A 205 -13.61 -21.42 -9.50
C ARG A 205 -13.95 -20.46 -8.37
N PHE A 206 -13.73 -19.15 -8.56
CA PHE A 206 -14.06 -18.13 -7.56
C PHE A 206 -15.57 -18.10 -7.29
N ILE A 207 -16.37 -18.15 -8.36
CA ILE A 207 -17.83 -18.20 -8.28
C ILE A 207 -18.30 -19.38 -7.43
N ARG A 208 -17.73 -20.58 -7.64
CA ARG A 208 -18.11 -21.81 -6.92
C ARG A 208 -17.73 -21.80 -5.44
N LYS A 209 -16.67 -21.08 -5.06
CA LYS A 209 -16.16 -21.02 -3.68
C LYS A 209 -16.89 -20.03 -2.78
N GLY A 210 -17.78 -19.21 -3.36
CA GLY A 210 -18.48 -18.14 -2.64
C GLY A 210 -17.76 -16.81 -2.77
N THR A 211 -18.32 -15.77 -2.15
CA THR A 211 -17.79 -14.40 -2.18
C THR A 211 -17.12 -14.07 -0.87
N LEU A 212 -15.98 -13.38 -0.94
CA LEU A 212 -15.33 -12.78 0.23
C LEU A 212 -16.01 -11.47 0.63
N TYR A 213 -16.27 -10.59 -0.34
CA TYR A 213 -16.84 -9.28 -0.05
C TYR A 213 -18.34 -9.40 0.25
N PRO A 214 -18.93 -8.56 1.11
CA PRO A 214 -20.36 -8.56 1.38
C PRO A 214 -21.21 -7.96 0.24
N ASP A 215 -20.61 -7.11 -0.58
CA ASP A 215 -21.27 -6.40 -1.67
C ASP A 215 -20.28 -6.15 -2.81
N VAL A 216 -20.76 -5.67 -3.95
CA VAL A 216 -19.91 -5.14 -5.02
C VAL A 216 -19.12 -3.93 -4.48
N PRO A 217 -17.79 -3.81 -4.75
CA PRO A 217 -16.98 -2.68 -4.30
C PRO A 217 -17.59 -1.31 -4.63
N GLN A 218 -17.53 -0.36 -3.69
CA GLN A 218 -18.17 0.97 -3.83
C GLN A 218 -17.62 1.83 -4.98
N HIS A 219 -16.38 1.57 -5.44
CA HIS A 219 -15.75 2.35 -6.49
C HIS A 219 -16.19 1.94 -7.91
N ILE A 220 -16.89 0.81 -8.06
CA ILE A 220 -17.45 0.38 -9.35
C ILE A 220 -18.63 1.29 -9.67
N TYR A 221 -18.57 1.97 -10.82
CA TYR A 221 -19.54 2.98 -11.22
C TYR A 221 -20.95 2.39 -11.40
N ASN A 222 -21.07 1.30 -12.16
CA ASN A 222 -22.32 0.59 -12.42
C ASN A 222 -22.61 -0.49 -11.37
N LYS A 223 -22.35 -0.17 -10.10
CA LYS A 223 -22.44 -1.13 -8.99
C LYS A 223 -23.83 -1.76 -8.87
N ASP A 224 -24.88 -0.97 -9.05
CA ASP A 224 -26.26 -1.47 -8.90
C ASP A 224 -26.61 -2.48 -9.99
N GLU A 225 -26.23 -2.23 -11.24
CA GLU A 225 -26.35 -3.19 -12.35
C GLU A 225 -25.43 -4.40 -12.13
N ALA A 226 -24.20 -4.16 -11.68
CA ALA A 226 -23.21 -5.21 -11.43
C ALA A 226 -23.68 -6.19 -10.33
N ARG A 227 -24.53 -5.78 -9.39
CA ARG A 227 -25.11 -6.70 -8.39
C ARG A 227 -25.93 -7.81 -9.04
N GLU A 228 -26.55 -7.58 -10.19
CA GLU A 228 -27.30 -8.62 -10.90
C GLU A 228 -26.38 -9.75 -11.39
N TRP A 229 -25.14 -9.42 -11.75
CA TRP A 229 -24.15 -10.39 -12.20
C TRP A 229 -23.36 -11.01 -11.03
N TYR A 230 -22.95 -10.20 -10.06
CA TYR A 230 -21.97 -10.61 -9.03
C TYR A 230 -22.58 -10.98 -7.68
N ARG A 231 -23.84 -10.57 -7.43
CA ARG A 231 -24.56 -10.74 -6.14
C ARG A 231 -25.96 -11.35 -6.31
N PRO A 232 -26.10 -12.53 -6.93
CA PRO A 232 -27.39 -13.21 -6.95
C PRO A 232 -27.84 -13.51 -5.51
N SER A 233 -29.15 -13.37 -5.24
CA SER A 233 -29.76 -13.43 -3.89
C SER A 233 -29.50 -14.70 -3.05
N GLU A 234 -28.89 -15.72 -3.64
CA GLU A 234 -28.60 -17.02 -3.01
C GLU A 234 -27.12 -17.21 -2.63
N ARG A 235 -26.22 -16.24 -2.92
CA ARG A 235 -24.78 -16.39 -2.66
C ARG A 235 -24.44 -16.21 -1.17
N VAL A 236 -23.78 -17.21 -0.59
CA VAL A 236 -23.32 -17.19 0.81
C VAL A 236 -21.95 -16.53 0.91
N LEU A 237 -21.75 -15.71 1.95
CA LEU A 237 -20.42 -15.21 2.31
C LEU A 237 -19.55 -16.37 2.76
N ALA A 238 -18.41 -16.56 2.09
CA ALA A 238 -17.47 -17.59 2.46
C ALA A 238 -16.74 -17.21 3.76
N ASN A 239 -16.37 -18.23 4.55
CA ASN A 239 -15.36 -18.02 5.59
C ASN A 239 -14.06 -17.58 4.90
N PRO A 240 -13.33 -16.59 5.45
CA PRO A 240 -12.09 -16.15 4.84
C PRO A 240 -11.02 -17.24 4.95
N ARG A 241 -10.22 -17.41 3.90
CA ARG A 241 -9.24 -18.49 3.76
C ARG A 241 -7.85 -17.90 3.60
N MET A 242 -6.91 -18.38 4.41
CA MET A 242 -5.54 -17.91 4.43
C MET A 242 -4.58 -19.03 4.05
N LEU A 243 -3.64 -18.70 3.18
CA LEU A 243 -2.44 -19.48 2.97
C LEU A 243 -1.26 -18.81 3.69
N ILE A 244 -0.51 -19.59 4.46
CA ILE A 244 0.82 -19.22 4.90
C ILE A 244 1.84 -19.88 3.99
N LEU A 245 2.60 -19.09 3.23
CA LEU A 245 3.75 -19.55 2.45
C LEU A 245 5.01 -19.35 3.27
N THR A 246 5.74 -20.43 3.57
CA THR A 246 6.89 -20.39 4.48
C THR A 246 8.02 -21.32 4.03
N THR A 247 9.16 -21.31 4.70
CA THR A 247 10.16 -22.38 4.55
C THR A 247 9.80 -23.58 5.43
N ALA A 248 10.32 -24.77 5.09
CA ALA A 248 10.18 -25.97 5.92
C ALA A 248 10.70 -25.75 7.36
N ALA A 249 11.77 -24.96 7.51
CA ALA A 249 12.37 -24.63 8.81
C ALA A 249 11.50 -23.76 9.71
N LEU A 250 10.65 -22.89 9.13
CA LEU A 250 9.77 -21.98 9.87
C LEU A 250 8.33 -22.49 10.02
N LYS A 251 7.98 -23.59 9.35
CA LYS A 251 6.62 -24.16 9.32
C LYS A 251 6.02 -24.31 10.72
N ASP A 252 6.79 -24.83 11.67
CA ASP A 252 6.32 -25.10 13.03
C ASP A 252 6.17 -23.82 13.88
N SER A 253 6.94 -22.76 13.56
CA SER A 253 6.84 -21.45 14.22
C SER A 253 5.47 -20.77 14.02
N THR A 254 4.67 -21.23 13.06
CA THR A 254 3.34 -20.67 12.77
C THR A 254 2.20 -21.37 13.52
N SER A 255 2.48 -22.44 14.28
CA SER A 255 1.46 -23.36 14.81
C SER A 255 0.41 -22.70 15.69
N LEU A 256 0.82 -21.88 16.66
CA LEU A 256 -0.10 -21.19 17.57
C LEU A 256 -0.98 -20.18 16.83
N TYR A 257 -0.37 -19.39 15.95
CA TYR A 257 -1.09 -18.43 15.13
C TYR A 257 -2.15 -19.12 14.26
N ARG A 258 -1.82 -20.23 13.60
CA ARG A 258 -2.79 -21.01 12.80
C ARG A 258 -3.95 -21.50 13.65
N GLN A 259 -3.67 -21.98 14.86
CA GLN A 259 -4.70 -22.42 15.79
C GLN A 259 -5.61 -21.24 16.13
N TRP A 260 -5.06 -20.10 16.55
CA TRP A 260 -5.83 -18.91 16.88
C TRP A 260 -6.66 -18.39 15.70
N ARG A 261 -6.05 -18.21 14.53
CA ARG A 261 -6.71 -17.68 13.34
C ARG A 261 -7.89 -18.56 12.91
N ARG A 262 -7.79 -19.89 13.06
CA ARG A 262 -8.92 -20.82 12.89
C ARG A 262 -10.07 -20.59 13.90
N HIS A 263 -9.77 -20.24 15.14
CA HIS A 263 -10.81 -19.88 16.13
C HIS A 263 -11.50 -18.56 15.79
N THR A 264 -10.83 -17.67 15.05
CA THR A 264 -11.47 -16.47 14.48
C THR A 264 -12.32 -16.79 13.25
N GLY A 265 -12.49 -18.06 12.85
CA GLY A 265 -13.35 -18.45 11.72
C GLY A 265 -12.67 -18.44 10.36
N PHE A 266 -11.33 -18.38 10.31
CA PHE A 266 -10.59 -18.61 9.07
C PHE A 266 -10.35 -20.09 8.81
N GLU A 267 -10.29 -20.47 7.55
CA GLU A 267 -9.58 -21.68 7.15
C GLU A 267 -8.12 -21.30 6.90
N VAL A 268 -7.17 -22.06 7.48
CA VAL A 268 -5.74 -21.72 7.40
C VAL A 268 -4.94 -22.92 6.92
N SER A 269 -4.28 -22.76 5.78
CA SER A 269 -3.38 -23.72 5.14
C SER A 269 -1.93 -23.27 5.21
N VAL A 270 -1.00 -24.22 5.07
CA VAL A 270 0.44 -23.90 4.97
C VAL A 270 1.05 -24.66 3.80
N ALA A 271 1.78 -23.93 2.96
CA ALA A 271 2.64 -24.48 1.93
C ALA A 271 4.10 -24.10 2.22
N THR A 272 5.04 -24.97 1.83
CA THR A 272 6.46 -24.66 1.92
C THR A 272 7.05 -24.34 0.56
N VAL A 273 8.01 -23.42 0.52
CA VAL A 273 8.72 -23.07 -0.72
C VAL A 273 9.46 -24.28 -1.30
N GLU A 274 9.96 -25.19 -0.46
CA GLU A 274 10.63 -26.41 -0.87
C GLU A 274 9.68 -27.38 -1.59
N ASP A 275 8.45 -27.55 -1.08
CA ASP A 275 7.45 -28.42 -1.70
C ASP A 275 7.02 -27.85 -3.06
N ILE A 276 6.83 -26.53 -3.15
CA ILE A 276 6.46 -25.84 -4.40
C ILE A 276 7.60 -25.94 -5.43
N ALA A 277 8.83 -25.62 -5.03
CA ALA A 277 9.99 -25.62 -5.91
C ALA A 277 10.25 -26.99 -6.55
N GLY A 278 9.92 -28.07 -5.84
CA GLY A 278 10.04 -29.46 -6.31
C GLY A 278 8.84 -29.99 -7.10
N SER A 279 7.67 -29.34 -7.04
CA SER A 279 6.42 -29.82 -7.65
C SER A 279 5.88 -28.96 -8.79
N THR A 280 6.36 -27.72 -8.92
CA THR A 280 5.82 -26.74 -9.87
C THR A 280 6.89 -26.30 -10.87
N SER A 281 6.50 -26.18 -12.13
CA SER A 281 7.34 -25.69 -13.23
C SER A 281 7.36 -24.16 -13.28
N GLY A 282 8.49 -23.61 -13.71
CA GLY A 282 8.74 -22.18 -13.88
C GLY A 282 10.24 -21.95 -14.12
N VAL A 283 10.58 -20.82 -14.75
CA VAL A 283 11.96 -20.45 -15.11
C VAL A 283 12.84 -20.26 -13.87
N ASP A 284 12.25 -19.74 -12.80
CA ASP A 284 12.91 -19.48 -11.52
C ASP A 284 11.95 -19.68 -10.34
N LEU A 285 12.44 -19.44 -9.12
CA LEU A 285 11.67 -19.66 -7.91
C LEU A 285 10.44 -18.75 -7.80
N PRO A 286 10.51 -17.42 -8.04
CA PRO A 286 9.31 -16.58 -8.02
C PRO A 286 8.24 -17.06 -9.01
N GLN A 287 8.60 -17.43 -10.25
CA GLN A 287 7.60 -17.91 -11.21
C GLN A 287 6.99 -19.25 -10.78
N LYS A 288 7.79 -20.17 -10.21
CA LYS A 288 7.27 -21.42 -9.64
C LYS A 288 6.27 -21.16 -8.51
N ILE A 289 6.56 -20.20 -7.63
CA ILE A 289 5.63 -19.79 -6.56
C ILE A 289 4.35 -19.23 -7.16
N ARG A 290 4.45 -18.27 -8.10
CA ARG A 290 3.28 -17.64 -8.72
C ARG A 290 2.42 -18.67 -9.47
N ASN A 291 3.03 -19.55 -10.26
CA ASN A 291 2.31 -20.61 -10.98
C ASN A 291 1.54 -21.54 -10.03
N TRP A 292 2.14 -21.91 -8.90
CA TRP A 292 1.45 -22.70 -7.88
C TRP A 292 0.29 -21.90 -7.27
N LEU A 293 0.50 -20.62 -6.95
CA LEU A 293 -0.55 -19.73 -6.42
C LEU A 293 -1.70 -19.56 -7.41
N ARG A 294 -1.46 -19.37 -8.71
CA ARG A 294 -2.50 -19.31 -9.76
C ARG A 294 -3.36 -20.57 -9.78
N GLY A 295 -2.72 -21.74 -9.64
CA GLY A 295 -3.39 -23.03 -9.49
C GLY A 295 -4.36 -23.08 -8.30
N HIS A 296 -4.11 -22.29 -7.26
CA HIS A 296 -4.88 -22.26 -6.00
C HIS A 296 -5.54 -20.90 -5.71
N ALA A 297 -5.60 -19.98 -6.68
CA ALA A 297 -6.01 -18.60 -6.44
C ALA A 297 -7.42 -18.50 -5.85
N ALA A 298 -8.33 -19.37 -6.30
CA ALA A 298 -9.69 -19.42 -5.79
C ALA A 298 -9.84 -20.11 -4.42
N ASP A 299 -8.81 -20.82 -3.94
CA ASP A 299 -8.82 -21.52 -2.65
C ASP A 299 -8.51 -20.59 -1.47
N TYR A 300 -7.90 -19.43 -1.74
CA TYR A 300 -7.46 -18.50 -0.72
C TYR A 300 -7.99 -17.08 -0.99
N ASP A 301 -7.93 -16.27 0.07
CA ASP A 301 -8.29 -14.86 0.09
C ASP A 301 -7.09 -14.02 0.53
N TYR A 302 -6.27 -14.58 1.42
CA TYR A 302 -5.09 -13.95 2.01
C TYR A 302 -3.84 -14.82 1.82
N LEU A 303 -2.72 -14.19 1.50
CA LEU A 303 -1.39 -14.81 1.44
C LEU A 303 -0.47 -14.14 2.47
N LEU A 304 -0.07 -14.89 3.49
CA LEU A 304 0.95 -14.46 4.44
C LEU A 304 2.28 -15.16 4.12
N ILE A 305 3.25 -14.40 3.62
CA ILE A 305 4.60 -14.89 3.32
C ILE A 305 5.46 -14.77 4.58
N ILE A 306 6.05 -15.88 5.04
CA ILE A 306 6.91 -15.93 6.22
C ILE A 306 8.26 -16.53 5.85
N GLY A 307 9.27 -15.67 5.77
CA GLY A 307 10.62 -16.04 5.37
C GLY A 307 11.36 -14.83 4.82
N HIS A 308 12.68 -14.80 5.01
CA HIS A 308 13.50 -13.74 4.43
C HIS A 308 13.43 -13.80 2.88
N HIS A 309 13.56 -12.64 2.25
CA HIS A 309 13.61 -12.47 0.79
C HIS A 309 14.63 -13.42 0.13
N ALA A 310 15.77 -13.68 0.78
CA ALA A 310 16.76 -14.64 0.27
C ALA A 310 16.25 -16.09 0.14
N ASN A 311 15.19 -16.47 0.87
CA ASN A 311 14.60 -17.81 0.84
C ASN A 311 13.27 -17.84 0.06
N ILE A 312 12.47 -16.79 0.20
CA ILE A 312 11.21 -16.60 -0.52
C ILE A 312 11.30 -15.25 -1.22
N PRO A 313 11.94 -15.19 -2.40
CA PRO A 313 12.23 -13.94 -3.09
C PRO A 313 10.95 -13.19 -3.44
N MET A 314 11.01 -11.87 -3.43
CA MET A 314 10.06 -11.06 -4.19
C MET A 314 10.45 -11.14 -5.67
N ARG A 315 9.48 -11.02 -6.59
CA ARG A 315 9.81 -10.78 -7.99
C ARG A 315 10.40 -9.38 -8.10
N VAL A 316 11.54 -9.25 -8.78
CA VAL A 316 12.08 -7.94 -9.15
C VAL A 316 11.31 -7.48 -10.39
N LEU A 317 10.59 -6.38 -10.25
CA LEU A 317 9.83 -5.77 -11.33
C LEU A 317 10.63 -4.64 -11.96
N ALA A 318 10.57 -4.56 -13.28
CA ALA A 318 11.17 -3.50 -14.07
C ALA A 318 10.03 -2.62 -14.60
N PRO A 319 9.69 -1.50 -13.95
CA PRO A 319 8.61 -0.65 -14.45
C PRO A 319 8.95 -0.02 -15.81
N PHE A 320 10.23 0.00 -16.20
CA PHE A 320 10.70 0.55 -17.47
C PHE A 320 11.18 -0.53 -18.43
N ASN A 321 10.74 -0.43 -19.68
CA ASN A 321 11.12 -1.21 -20.86
C ASN A 321 12.62 -1.51 -20.95
N ASN A 322 12.94 -2.78 -21.17
CA ASN A 322 14.27 -3.41 -21.10
C ASN A 322 15.06 -3.06 -19.82
N GLY A 323 14.38 -2.88 -18.68
CA GLY A 323 14.97 -2.38 -17.43
C GLY A 323 15.61 -0.99 -17.53
N ASN A 324 15.38 -0.25 -18.61
CA ASN A 324 16.04 1.02 -18.87
C ASN A 324 15.28 2.17 -18.21
N ALA A 325 15.57 2.41 -16.94
CA ALA A 325 14.98 3.52 -16.21
C ALA A 325 15.53 4.91 -16.60
N GLY A 326 16.38 5.01 -17.64
CA GLY A 326 16.93 6.26 -18.14
C GLY A 326 17.67 7.04 -17.05
N TRP A 327 17.12 8.19 -16.66
CA TRP A 327 17.68 9.04 -15.60
C TRP A 327 17.28 8.61 -14.18
N TRP A 328 16.57 7.50 -14.03
CA TRP A 328 16.11 6.97 -12.74
C TRP A 328 16.69 5.58 -12.41
N PRO A 329 18.03 5.42 -12.35
CA PRO A 329 18.62 4.08 -12.15
C PRO A 329 18.11 3.37 -10.87
N ASP A 330 17.79 4.12 -9.82
CA ASP A 330 17.25 3.57 -8.56
C ASP A 330 15.80 3.06 -8.66
N LEU A 331 15.13 3.29 -9.79
CA LEU A 331 13.77 2.83 -10.09
C LEU A 331 13.74 1.75 -11.17
N ALA A 332 14.91 1.28 -11.63
CA ALA A 332 15.01 0.21 -12.63
C ALA A 332 14.50 -1.13 -12.09
N ASP A 333 14.82 -1.44 -10.82
CA ASP A 333 14.54 -2.73 -10.20
C ASP A 333 13.78 -2.56 -8.88
N ILE A 334 12.54 -3.06 -8.84
CA ILE A 334 11.65 -2.95 -7.69
C ILE A 334 11.21 -4.34 -7.23
N PRO A 335 11.81 -4.90 -6.16
CA PRO A 335 11.30 -6.10 -5.52
C PRO A 335 9.87 -5.86 -5.02
N SER A 336 8.96 -6.74 -5.43
CA SER A 336 7.54 -6.61 -5.11
C SER A 336 6.86 -7.94 -4.84
N ASP A 337 5.94 -7.92 -3.87
CA ASP A 337 5.03 -9.03 -3.57
C ASP A 337 3.72 -8.97 -4.36
N ILE A 338 3.45 -7.88 -5.11
CA ILE A 338 2.21 -7.76 -5.90
C ILE A 338 2.13 -8.84 -6.98
N TYR A 339 3.28 -9.31 -7.47
CA TYR A 339 3.41 -10.43 -8.41
C TYR A 339 2.79 -11.73 -7.85
N TYR A 340 2.73 -11.89 -6.53
CA TYR A 340 2.09 -13.03 -5.88
C TYR A 340 0.60 -12.81 -5.57
N GLY A 341 0.10 -11.57 -5.73
CA GLY A 341 -1.29 -11.19 -5.49
C GLY A 341 -2.12 -11.08 -6.76
N ASP A 342 -1.55 -10.52 -7.83
CA ASP A 342 -2.09 -10.49 -9.20
C ASP A 342 -1.87 -11.87 -9.84
N LEU A 343 -2.95 -12.62 -10.04
CA LEU A 343 -2.92 -14.03 -10.46
C LEU A 343 -3.88 -14.32 -11.63
N SER A 344 -4.62 -13.33 -12.11
CA SER A 344 -5.62 -13.44 -13.18
C SER A 344 -5.02 -14.14 -14.40
N LYS A 345 -3.94 -13.59 -14.95
CA LYS A 345 -3.29 -14.06 -16.18
C LYS A 345 -1.93 -14.73 -15.94
N PRO A 346 -1.53 -15.69 -16.79
CA PRO A 346 -0.17 -16.22 -16.79
C PRO A 346 0.83 -15.11 -17.18
N ASP A 347 2.13 -15.32 -16.92
CA ASP A 347 3.14 -14.28 -17.14
C ASP A 347 3.18 -13.86 -18.62
N GLU A 348 3.11 -14.83 -19.54
CA GLU A 348 3.09 -14.61 -21.00
C GLU A 348 1.89 -13.82 -21.53
N GLU A 349 0.90 -13.51 -20.68
CA GLU A 349 -0.26 -12.67 -21.00
C GLU A 349 -0.37 -11.42 -20.10
N SER A 350 0.58 -11.21 -19.18
CA SER A 350 0.58 -10.06 -18.28
C SER A 350 1.97 -9.55 -17.90
N TRP A 351 2.70 -10.31 -17.07
CA TRP A 351 3.94 -9.86 -16.42
C TRP A 351 5.21 -10.03 -17.25
N ASP A 352 5.17 -10.76 -18.36
CA ASP A 352 6.29 -11.03 -19.30
C ASP A 352 5.69 -11.32 -20.69
N LEU A 353 4.93 -10.35 -21.22
CA LEU A 353 4.12 -10.48 -22.45
C LEU A 353 5.00 -10.56 -23.71
N ASP A 354 6.16 -9.90 -23.69
CA ASP A 354 7.14 -9.99 -24.76
C ASP A 354 8.08 -11.20 -24.62
N ASN A 355 7.96 -11.94 -23.51
CA ASN A 355 8.60 -13.22 -23.22
C ASN A 355 10.13 -13.11 -23.30
N ASP A 356 10.68 -12.04 -22.70
CA ASP A 356 12.11 -11.82 -22.58
C ASP A 356 12.72 -12.56 -21.38
N THR A 357 11.88 -12.94 -20.40
CA THR A 357 12.21 -13.68 -19.17
C THR A 357 13.21 -13.01 -18.23
N LEU A 358 13.62 -11.78 -18.52
CA LEU A 358 14.61 -11.00 -17.79
C LEU A 358 13.95 -9.85 -17.03
N TYR A 359 12.99 -9.17 -17.66
CA TYR A 359 12.29 -8.02 -17.13
C TYR A 359 10.82 -8.35 -17.01
N TYR A 360 10.24 -8.05 -15.84
CA TYR A 360 8.84 -8.35 -15.56
C TYR A 360 8.12 -7.06 -15.15
N GLY A 361 6.94 -6.83 -15.72
CA GLY A 361 6.09 -5.69 -15.41
C GLY A 361 6.52 -4.38 -16.10
N GLU A 362 7.12 -4.49 -17.29
CA GLU A 362 7.57 -3.41 -18.18
C GLU A 362 6.40 -2.59 -18.72
N ALA A 363 5.89 -1.70 -17.88
CA ALA A 363 4.68 -0.93 -18.18
C ALA A 363 4.96 0.52 -18.63
N LEU A 364 6.23 0.91 -18.79
CA LEU A 364 6.65 2.27 -19.14
C LEU A 364 7.87 2.25 -20.07
N SER A 365 7.96 3.13 -21.05
CA SER A 365 9.24 3.34 -21.76
C SER A 365 10.22 4.22 -20.99
N ALA A 366 11.50 4.22 -21.38
CA ALA A 366 12.59 4.99 -20.73
C ALA A 366 12.41 6.53 -20.75
N GLY A 367 11.37 7.04 -21.43
CA GLY A 367 10.90 8.43 -21.33
C GLY A 367 9.47 8.57 -20.80
N GLY A 368 8.74 7.47 -20.62
CA GLY A 368 7.33 7.44 -20.23
C GLY A 368 6.35 7.73 -21.37
N PHE A 369 6.77 7.59 -22.64
CA PHE A 369 6.04 8.07 -23.82
C PHE A 369 5.78 7.01 -24.93
N GLU A 370 6.30 5.79 -24.81
CA GLU A 370 6.05 4.70 -25.78
C GLU A 370 5.17 3.60 -25.15
N ASP A 371 4.71 2.68 -25.98
CA ASP A 371 3.81 1.58 -25.60
C ASP A 371 4.48 0.63 -24.57
N PRO A 372 3.73 0.16 -23.57
CA PRO A 372 4.23 -0.80 -22.59
C PRO A 372 4.55 -2.15 -23.25
N GLN A 373 5.61 -2.82 -22.80
CA GLN A 373 5.96 -4.18 -23.25
C GLN A 373 5.13 -5.25 -22.51
N ASP A 374 4.75 -4.97 -21.27
CA ASP A 374 3.94 -5.81 -20.40
C ASP A 374 2.61 -5.16 -20.01
N ALA A 375 1.65 -5.97 -19.57
CA ALA A 375 0.31 -5.52 -19.19
C ALA A 375 -0.18 -6.14 -17.87
N PRO A 376 0.53 -5.94 -16.74
CA PRO A 376 0.01 -6.32 -15.43
C PRO A 376 -1.23 -5.48 -15.09
N ASP A 377 -2.26 -6.12 -14.54
CA ASP A 377 -3.52 -5.43 -14.23
C ASP A 377 -3.56 -4.85 -12.81
N LEU A 378 -2.75 -5.41 -11.90
CA LEU A 378 -2.64 -5.02 -10.49
C LEU A 378 -3.93 -5.19 -9.67
N GLU A 379 -4.89 -5.93 -10.22
CA GLU A 379 -6.03 -6.44 -9.48
C GLU A 379 -5.61 -7.66 -8.69
N MET A 380 -5.93 -7.68 -7.39
CA MET A 380 -5.43 -8.70 -6.48
C MET A 380 -6.45 -9.83 -6.31
N GLU A 381 -6.06 -11.04 -6.67
CA GLU A 381 -6.78 -12.27 -6.28
C GLU A 381 -6.53 -12.61 -4.82
N LEU A 382 -5.31 -12.35 -4.34
CA LEU A 382 -4.87 -12.59 -2.97
C LEU A 382 -4.36 -11.31 -2.33
N HIS A 383 -4.86 -11.01 -1.12
CA HIS A 383 -4.33 -9.93 -0.30
C HIS A 383 -3.02 -10.40 0.36
N VAL A 384 -1.90 -9.75 0.01
CA VAL A 384 -0.55 -10.22 0.38
C VAL A 384 0.04 -9.42 1.54
N GLY A 385 0.63 -10.13 2.50
CA GLY A 385 1.48 -9.52 3.53
C GLY A 385 2.69 -10.39 3.83
N ARG A 386 3.77 -9.78 4.34
CA ARG A 386 5.07 -10.44 4.52
C ARG A 386 5.65 -10.26 5.92
N ILE A 387 6.17 -11.33 6.50
CA ILE A 387 7.10 -11.32 7.63
C ILE A 387 8.48 -11.71 7.08
N ASN A 388 9.35 -10.72 6.87
CA ASN A 388 10.64 -10.89 6.20
C ASN A 388 11.74 -11.35 7.18
N SER A 389 11.52 -12.48 7.84
CA SER A 389 12.45 -13.03 8.84
C SER A 389 12.69 -14.52 8.63
N SER A 390 13.94 -14.95 8.79
CA SER A 390 14.32 -16.36 8.82
C SER A 390 14.50 -16.91 10.24
N LEU A 391 14.15 -16.13 11.26
CA LEU A 391 14.36 -16.49 12.66
C LEU A 391 13.13 -17.17 13.25
N ALA A 392 13.26 -18.47 13.54
CA ALA A 392 12.22 -19.28 14.19
C ALA A 392 11.82 -18.78 15.59
N THR A 393 12.65 -17.94 16.21
CA THR A 393 12.38 -17.26 17.50
C THR A 393 11.55 -16.00 17.35
N THR A 394 11.77 -15.23 16.29
CA THR A 394 11.13 -13.93 16.08
C THR A 394 9.74 -14.07 15.44
N VAL A 395 9.58 -15.02 14.51
CA VAL A 395 8.31 -15.24 13.80
C VAL A 395 7.12 -15.47 14.77
N PRO A 396 7.20 -16.36 15.78
CA PRO A 396 6.11 -16.56 16.73
C PRO A 396 5.76 -15.29 17.53
N GLU A 397 6.76 -14.46 17.87
CA GLU A 397 6.57 -13.23 18.65
C GLU A 397 5.80 -12.19 17.84
N ILE A 398 6.17 -11.98 16.57
CA ILE A 398 5.43 -11.08 15.65
C ILE A 398 3.96 -11.53 15.53
N LEU A 399 3.74 -12.83 15.24
CA LEU A 399 2.40 -13.37 15.04
C LEU A 399 1.53 -13.30 16.31
N GLU A 400 2.13 -13.45 17.49
CA GLU A 400 1.43 -13.26 18.75
C GLU A 400 1.04 -11.79 18.95
N GLN A 401 1.91 -10.84 18.65
CA GLN A 401 1.56 -9.41 18.73
C GLN A 401 0.40 -9.06 17.80
N THR A 402 0.38 -9.60 16.57
CA THR A 402 -0.74 -9.45 15.64
C THR A 402 -2.05 -9.92 16.25
N TRP A 403 -2.06 -11.10 16.88
CA TRP A 403 -3.22 -11.57 17.65
C TRP A 403 -3.58 -10.56 18.72
N LEU A 404 -2.65 -10.25 19.64
CA LEU A 404 -2.94 -9.48 20.85
C LEU A 404 -3.52 -8.11 20.49
N PHE A 405 -3.03 -7.53 19.41
CA PHE A 405 -3.59 -6.34 18.82
C PHE A 405 -5.05 -6.54 18.39
N GLU A 406 -5.40 -7.54 17.59
CA GLU A 406 -6.80 -7.76 17.19
C GLU A 406 -7.74 -8.05 18.37
N TYR A 407 -7.25 -8.72 19.40
CA TYR A 407 -8.02 -9.07 20.58
C TYR A 407 -8.31 -7.85 21.47
N ASP A 408 -7.41 -6.86 21.48
CA ASP A 408 -7.61 -5.62 22.21
C ASP A 408 -8.68 -4.74 21.52
N LYS A 409 -9.83 -4.64 22.18
CA LYS A 409 -10.99 -3.85 21.70
C LYS A 409 -11.03 -2.44 22.32
N ASN A 410 -9.97 -1.99 22.97
CA ASN A 410 -9.87 -0.63 23.50
C ASN A 410 -9.79 0.37 22.35
N THR A 411 -10.93 0.98 22.03
CA THR A 411 -11.03 1.95 20.93
C THR A 411 -10.17 3.18 21.15
N THR A 412 -9.92 3.60 22.40
CA THR A 412 -9.04 4.75 22.67
C THR A 412 -7.63 4.46 22.17
N TYR A 413 -7.07 3.30 22.49
CA TYR A 413 -5.76 2.88 21.98
C TYR A 413 -5.78 2.77 20.44
N LYS A 414 -6.77 2.07 19.88
CA LYS A 414 -6.87 1.88 18.42
C LYS A 414 -6.94 3.19 17.64
N GLU A 415 -7.69 4.15 18.14
CA GLU A 415 -7.89 5.45 17.48
C GLU A 415 -6.79 6.48 17.80
N THR A 416 -5.95 6.24 18.81
CA THR A 416 -4.81 7.12 19.13
C THR A 416 -3.74 7.00 18.07
N SER A 417 -3.30 8.15 17.53
CA SER A 417 -2.32 8.21 16.45
C SER A 417 -1.15 9.12 16.78
N VAL A 418 0.05 8.73 16.34
CA VAL A 418 1.23 9.60 16.33
C VAL A 418 1.55 9.98 14.88
N LEU A 419 1.66 11.28 14.61
CA LEU A 419 1.84 11.83 13.25
C LEU A 419 3.15 12.63 13.20
N ALA A 420 4.11 12.24 12.35
CA ALA A 420 5.41 12.87 12.24
C ALA A 420 5.68 13.43 10.83
N GLY A 421 5.68 14.76 10.69
CA GLY A 421 5.87 15.45 9.40
C GLY A 421 7.15 16.28 9.38
N GLY A 422 8.13 15.89 8.55
CA GLY A 422 9.32 16.68 8.27
C GLY A 422 9.17 17.54 7.02
N ILE A 423 10.11 18.46 6.78
CA ILE A 423 10.22 19.13 5.48
C ILE A 423 10.81 18.14 4.47
N LEU A 424 10.16 17.98 3.32
CA LEU A 424 10.67 17.14 2.22
C LEU A 424 11.50 17.99 1.27
N TRP A 425 10.99 19.16 0.90
CA TRP A 425 11.74 20.11 0.08
C TRP A 425 11.45 21.53 0.50
N TYR A 426 12.47 22.37 0.48
CA TYR A 426 12.29 23.79 0.69
C TYR A 426 11.84 24.51 -0.60
N PRO A 427 11.02 25.57 -0.50
CA PRO A 427 10.74 26.42 -1.64
C PRO A 427 12.02 26.99 -2.24
N ASN A 428 12.12 26.97 -3.58
CA ASN A 428 13.26 27.47 -4.33
C ASN A 428 14.62 26.84 -3.93
N GLN A 429 14.62 25.60 -3.41
CA GLN A 429 15.86 24.90 -3.03
C GLN A 429 16.84 24.84 -4.21
N ASN A 430 18.11 25.17 -3.98
CA ASN A 430 19.15 25.30 -5.00
C ASN A 430 18.80 26.29 -6.14
N GLY A 431 17.97 27.30 -5.88
CA GLY A 431 17.56 28.31 -6.87
C GLY A 431 16.72 27.75 -8.02
N ASN A 432 16.04 26.61 -7.83
CA ASN A 432 15.36 25.90 -8.91
C ASN A 432 14.02 26.54 -9.36
N GLY A 433 13.47 27.47 -8.58
CA GLY A 433 12.18 28.13 -8.82
C GLY A 433 10.95 27.26 -8.55
N LEU A 434 11.09 26.11 -7.90
CA LEU A 434 10.01 25.15 -7.63
C LEU A 434 9.40 25.37 -6.23
N ALA A 435 8.15 24.95 -6.07
CA ALA A 435 7.47 24.97 -4.78
C ALA A 435 8.12 23.98 -3.80
N GLY A 436 8.10 24.29 -2.51
CA GLY A 436 8.51 23.34 -1.47
C GLY A 436 7.44 22.30 -1.19
N TYR A 437 7.73 21.40 -0.25
CA TYR A 437 6.73 20.52 0.35
C TYR A 437 7.03 20.23 1.82
N ASP A 438 6.11 20.62 2.69
CA ASP A 438 6.12 20.37 4.12
C ASP A 438 5.27 19.11 4.40
N GLY A 439 5.90 18.06 4.94
CA GLY A 439 5.23 16.80 5.24
C GLY A 439 4.14 16.93 6.32
N ALA A 440 4.18 17.98 7.15
CA ALA A 440 3.11 18.31 8.09
C ALA A 440 1.79 18.63 7.38
N HIS A 441 1.85 19.19 6.16
CA HIS A 441 0.66 19.44 5.36
C HIS A 441 -0.17 18.16 5.14
N TYR A 442 0.51 17.02 4.89
CA TYR A 442 -0.16 15.74 4.72
C TYR A 442 -0.88 15.29 6.00
N MET A 443 -0.26 15.48 7.17
CA MET A 443 -0.82 15.11 8.47
C MET A 443 -2.07 15.95 8.77
N GLU A 444 -2.00 17.25 8.55
CA GLU A 444 -3.16 18.14 8.65
C GLU A 444 -4.24 17.76 7.64
N PHE A 445 -3.87 17.39 6.41
CA PHE A 445 -4.82 17.02 5.37
C PHE A 445 -5.63 15.77 5.76
N ILE A 446 -4.98 14.70 6.25
CA ILE A 446 -5.68 13.47 6.65
C ILE A 446 -6.55 13.67 7.91
N MET A 447 -6.17 14.58 8.81
CA MET A 447 -6.99 14.97 9.96
C MET A 447 -8.21 15.79 9.53
N ASN A 448 -8.02 16.84 8.73
CA ASN A 448 -9.09 17.70 8.22
C ASN A 448 -10.11 16.94 7.36
N ASN A 449 -9.69 15.86 6.70
CA ASN A 449 -10.57 14.97 5.93
C ASN A 449 -11.23 13.87 6.79
N GLY A 450 -11.03 13.88 8.11
CA GLY A 450 -11.61 12.93 9.06
C GLY A 450 -11.17 11.49 8.84
N ILE A 451 -9.99 11.27 8.28
CA ILE A 451 -9.38 9.92 8.16
C ILE A 451 -8.73 9.55 9.50
N ILE A 452 -7.95 10.49 10.04
CA ILE A 452 -7.42 10.43 11.41
C ILE A 452 -8.24 11.39 12.27
N LYS A 453 -8.51 11.02 13.53
CA LYS A 453 -9.16 11.92 14.48
C LYS A 453 -8.14 12.91 15.05
N GLU A 454 -8.45 14.20 15.00
CA GLU A 454 -7.61 15.24 15.62
C GLU A 454 -7.34 14.97 17.10
N SER A 455 -8.36 14.57 17.85
CA SER A 455 -8.21 14.00 19.19
C SER A 455 -8.58 12.53 19.13
N PRO A 456 -7.67 11.60 19.48
CA PRO A 456 -6.47 11.77 20.31
C PRO A 456 -5.13 11.72 19.55
N ALA A 457 -4.99 12.43 18.41
CA ALA A 457 -3.70 12.45 17.71
C ALA A 457 -2.64 13.25 18.49
N THR A 458 -1.37 12.85 18.37
CA THR A 458 -0.20 13.64 18.77
C THR A 458 0.63 13.97 17.54
N THR A 459 0.84 15.26 17.30
CA THR A 459 1.53 15.79 16.12
C THR A 459 2.96 16.21 16.44
N LEU A 460 3.90 15.79 15.58
CA LEU A 460 5.29 16.18 15.62
C LEU A 460 5.71 16.76 14.28
N TYR A 461 5.94 18.07 14.21
CA TYR A 461 6.37 18.75 12.97
C TYR A 461 7.75 19.38 13.12
N GLU A 462 8.47 19.50 12.01
CA GLU A 462 9.82 20.09 11.96
C GLU A 462 9.80 21.57 12.40
N LYS A 463 10.52 21.94 13.47
CA LYS A 463 10.62 23.32 13.97
C LYS A 463 12.06 23.84 14.09
N GLU A 464 13.05 23.08 13.66
CA GLU A 464 14.45 23.49 13.68
C GLU A 464 14.85 24.19 12.37
N GLY A 465 15.96 24.94 12.43
CA GLY A 465 16.54 25.62 11.26
C GLY A 465 15.85 26.92 10.83
N ASN A 466 16.29 27.43 9.68
CA ASN A 466 15.88 28.72 9.11
C ASN A 466 14.54 28.66 8.33
N GLY A 467 13.97 27.47 8.17
CA GLY A 467 12.66 27.24 7.55
C GLY A 467 11.85 26.18 8.31
N PRO A 468 11.36 26.49 9.51
CA PRO A 468 10.51 25.55 10.23
C PRO A 468 9.17 25.36 9.52
N SER A 469 8.51 24.23 9.80
CA SER A 469 7.14 23.97 9.34
C SER A 469 6.20 25.10 9.75
N ILE A 470 5.29 25.47 8.85
CA ILE A 470 4.29 26.52 9.09
C ILE A 470 3.11 26.05 9.94
N TYR A 471 2.92 24.73 10.08
CA TYR A 471 1.78 24.14 10.78
C TYR A 471 2.04 24.04 12.29
N SER A 472 1.03 24.31 13.12
CA SER A 472 1.14 24.09 14.57
C SER A 472 1.25 22.60 14.88
N CYS A 473 2.03 22.24 15.90
CA CYS A 473 2.15 20.86 16.39
C CYS A 473 2.16 20.81 17.92
N ASP A 474 1.92 19.63 18.48
CA ASP A 474 1.98 19.39 19.92
C ASP A 474 3.43 19.37 20.42
N ILE A 475 4.34 18.79 19.64
CA ILE A 475 5.73 18.58 20.03
C ILE A 475 6.65 18.91 18.84
N ASN A 476 7.77 19.58 19.07
CA ASN A 476 8.81 19.74 18.04
C ASN A 476 9.34 18.38 17.60
N PHE A 477 9.41 18.13 16.30
CA PHE A 477 9.90 16.87 15.77
C PHE A 477 11.43 16.75 15.90
N THR A 478 11.86 15.84 16.78
CA THR A 478 13.24 15.35 16.87
C THR A 478 13.22 13.85 17.09
N GLN A 479 14.34 13.15 16.85
CA GLN A 479 14.45 11.72 17.14
C GLN A 479 14.08 11.39 18.59
N SER A 480 14.61 12.16 19.54
CA SER A 480 14.34 11.96 20.97
C SER A 480 12.86 12.15 21.31
N ASN A 481 12.22 13.20 20.77
CA ASN A 481 10.82 13.46 21.03
C ASN A 481 9.91 12.40 20.42
N LEU A 482 10.19 11.97 19.18
CA LEU A 482 9.38 10.92 18.55
C LEU A 482 9.52 9.58 19.28
N LYS A 483 10.74 9.19 19.64
CA LYS A 483 10.99 7.97 20.44
C LYS A 483 10.27 8.01 21.77
N ASN A 484 10.40 9.12 22.51
CA ASN A 484 9.72 9.29 23.79
C ASN A 484 8.19 9.24 23.62
N THR A 485 7.65 9.81 22.55
CA THR A 485 6.20 9.79 22.29
C THR A 485 5.73 8.37 22.00
N LEU A 486 6.38 7.67 21.06
CA LEU A 486 6.05 6.29 20.68
C LEU A 486 6.34 5.27 21.78
N ALA A 487 7.25 5.55 22.71
CA ALA A 487 7.53 4.70 23.86
C ALA A 487 6.46 4.82 24.96
N ASN A 488 5.84 6.00 25.10
CA ASN A 488 4.97 6.33 26.23
C ASN A 488 3.50 6.55 25.84
N THR A 489 3.15 6.34 24.57
CA THR A 489 1.77 6.49 24.07
C THR A 489 1.25 5.12 23.63
N ASP A 490 0.06 4.78 24.08
CA ASP A 490 -0.71 3.65 23.54
C ASP A 490 -1.35 4.09 22.22
N ALA A 491 -0.55 4.17 21.16
CA ALA A 491 -1.00 4.57 19.83
C ALA A 491 -1.23 3.34 18.95
N GLY A 492 -2.44 3.16 18.45
CA GLY A 492 -2.77 2.11 17.49
C GLY A 492 -2.28 2.42 16.08
N ILE A 493 -1.96 3.69 15.79
CA ILE A 493 -1.60 4.17 14.45
C ILE A 493 -0.33 5.04 14.54
N PHE A 494 0.61 4.80 13.64
CA PHE A 494 1.79 5.67 13.45
C PHE A 494 1.91 6.03 11.97
N VAL A 495 2.00 7.32 11.65
CA VAL A 495 2.17 7.82 10.28
C VAL A 495 3.31 8.82 10.25
N GLU A 496 4.21 8.66 9.28
CA GLU A 496 5.31 9.59 9.07
C GLU A 496 5.41 9.98 7.59
N ASN A 497 5.87 11.19 7.28
CA ASN A 497 6.12 11.67 5.91
C ASN A 497 7.42 12.45 5.87
N ASN A 498 8.48 11.81 5.36
CA ASN A 498 9.87 12.27 5.42
C ASN A 498 10.69 11.71 4.24
N HIS A 499 11.99 12.01 4.23
CA HIS A 499 12.96 11.28 3.41
C HIS A 499 13.36 9.97 4.08
N GLY A 500 13.70 8.96 3.28
CA GLY A 500 13.98 7.62 3.79
C GLY A 500 15.25 7.00 3.23
N PHE A 501 15.87 6.17 4.07
CA PHE A 501 16.82 5.14 3.65
C PHE A 501 16.45 3.81 4.30
N LYS A 502 17.10 2.71 3.91
CA LYS A 502 16.68 1.37 4.36
C LYS A 502 16.56 1.20 5.88
N ASN A 503 17.40 1.86 6.67
CA ASN A 503 17.48 1.69 8.12
C ASN A 503 16.86 2.84 8.94
N ALA A 504 16.39 3.92 8.32
CA ALA A 504 15.85 5.08 9.02
C ALA A 504 15.05 5.99 8.08
N PHE A 505 14.20 6.84 8.64
CA PHE A 505 13.77 8.06 7.97
C PHE A 505 14.45 9.28 8.59
N TYR A 506 14.56 10.34 7.80
CA TYR A 506 15.36 11.53 8.07
C TYR A 506 14.53 12.78 7.89
N ARG A 507 14.73 13.73 8.81
CA ARG A 507 14.24 15.09 8.70
C ARG A 507 15.14 15.86 7.75
N THR A 508 14.64 16.94 7.15
CA THR A 508 15.46 17.91 6.44
C THR A 508 15.39 19.23 7.18
N VAL A 509 16.55 19.75 7.59
CA VAL A 509 16.66 20.99 8.36
C VAL A 509 17.57 21.96 7.62
N TRP A 510 17.06 23.14 7.29
CA TRP A 510 17.89 24.23 6.78
C TRP A 510 18.74 24.82 7.91
N ALA A 511 19.96 24.28 8.08
CA ALA A 511 20.75 24.42 9.30
C ALA A 511 21.56 25.72 9.35
N ARG A 512 21.91 26.27 8.19
CA ARG A 512 22.64 27.53 8.03
C ARG A 512 22.19 28.21 6.75
N ASP A 513 22.48 29.50 6.61
CA ASP A 513 22.25 30.30 5.41
C ASP A 513 23.51 31.14 5.22
N ASP A 514 24.12 31.10 4.03
CA ASP A 514 25.31 31.88 3.69
C ASP A 514 25.01 33.38 3.44
N GLY A 515 23.73 33.74 3.50
CA GLY A 515 23.21 35.10 3.48
C GLY A 515 22.48 35.46 2.19
N ASP A 516 22.27 34.52 1.28
CA ASP A 516 21.50 34.72 0.06
C ASP A 516 19.99 34.41 0.22
N GLY A 517 19.61 33.75 1.32
CA GLY A 517 18.23 33.40 1.65
C GLY A 517 17.65 32.29 0.77
N ILE A 518 18.50 31.51 0.11
CA ILE A 518 18.13 30.37 -0.72
C ILE A 518 18.63 29.10 -0.02
N PRO A 519 17.79 28.07 0.17
CA PRO A 519 18.27 26.82 0.76
C PRO A 519 19.07 26.02 -0.27
N GLU A 520 20.38 25.84 -0.10
CA GLU A 520 21.15 24.88 -0.90
C GLU A 520 21.40 23.56 -0.16
N ASP A 521 21.58 22.48 -0.92
CA ASP A 521 21.86 21.16 -0.35
C ASP A 521 23.07 21.15 0.58
N ALA A 522 24.06 22.02 0.34
CA ALA A 522 25.21 22.16 1.23
C ALA A 522 24.80 22.64 2.62
N GLU A 523 23.75 23.45 2.72
CA GLU A 523 23.20 24.08 3.91
C GLU A 523 22.19 23.23 4.67
N LEU A 524 21.71 22.16 4.03
CA LEU A 524 20.73 21.25 4.61
C LEU A 524 21.41 20.16 5.43
N ASP A 525 20.91 19.95 6.64
CA ASP A 525 21.20 18.78 7.43
C ASP A 525 20.10 17.73 7.25
N ALA A 526 20.47 16.45 7.39
CA ALA A 526 19.55 15.32 7.39
C ALA A 526 19.53 14.57 8.75
N PRO A 527 19.04 15.19 9.85
CA PRO A 527 18.97 14.51 11.14
C PRO A 527 18.05 13.28 11.08
N VAL A 528 18.39 12.23 11.83
CA VAL A 528 17.53 11.04 11.95
C VAL A 528 16.19 11.44 12.59
N GLY A 529 15.09 10.95 12.03
CA GLY A 529 13.76 11.01 12.64
C GLY A 529 13.48 9.78 13.49
N LEU A 530 13.70 8.58 12.94
CA LEU A 530 13.67 7.31 13.66
C LEU A 530 14.55 6.30 12.94
N ALA A 531 15.38 5.56 13.68
CA ALA A 531 16.22 4.50 13.12
C ALA A 531 15.71 3.11 13.54
N ASN A 532 16.11 2.08 12.78
CA ASN A 532 15.86 0.68 13.09
C ASN A 532 16.36 0.28 14.49
N THR A 533 17.46 0.89 14.95
CA THR A 533 18.02 0.70 16.30
C THR A 533 17.16 1.30 17.40
N ASP A 534 16.15 2.10 17.09
CA ASP A 534 15.24 2.65 18.08
C ASP A 534 13.99 1.76 18.29
N ALA A 535 13.68 0.88 17.33
CA ALA A 535 12.42 0.13 17.30
C ALA A 535 12.16 -0.69 18.56
N PHE A 536 13.23 -1.20 19.20
CA PHE A 536 13.13 -2.00 20.42
C PHE A 536 12.89 -1.20 21.70
N LEU A 537 13.03 0.12 21.64
CA LEU A 537 12.83 1.09 22.73
C LEU A 537 11.42 1.71 22.74
N LEU A 538 10.63 1.44 21.70
CA LEU A 538 9.26 1.95 21.58
C LEU A 538 8.28 1.07 22.37
N ASN A 539 7.00 1.43 22.38
CA ASN A 539 5.98 0.68 23.11
C ASN A 539 5.76 -0.71 22.48
N THR A 540 6.26 -1.75 23.15
CA THR A 540 6.15 -3.15 22.71
C THR A 540 4.89 -3.83 23.24
N GLU A 541 4.20 -3.24 24.22
CA GLU A 541 2.98 -3.79 24.83
C GLU A 541 1.72 -3.38 24.08
N LYS A 542 1.74 -2.18 23.50
CA LYS A 542 0.66 -1.60 22.67
C LYS A 542 1.22 -1.21 21.30
N PRO A 543 1.56 -2.19 20.45
CA PRO A 543 2.16 -1.93 19.15
C PRO A 543 1.21 -1.21 18.20
N ASN A 544 1.74 -0.45 17.25
CA ASN A 544 0.93 0.28 16.26
C ASN A 544 0.82 -0.46 14.91
N VAL A 545 -0.02 0.06 14.02
CA VAL A 545 0.17 -0.10 12.57
C VAL A 545 0.89 1.13 12.03
N ALA A 546 2.06 0.92 11.44
CA ALA A 546 2.92 1.98 10.94
C ALA A 546 2.75 2.20 9.43
N PHE A 547 2.70 3.45 9.00
CA PHE A 547 2.68 3.87 7.60
C PHE A 547 3.89 4.77 7.34
N LEU A 548 4.86 4.24 6.59
CA LEU A 548 6.14 4.89 6.34
C LEU A 548 6.15 5.51 4.94
N LEU A 549 5.83 6.81 4.83
CA LEU A 549 5.88 7.58 3.58
C LEU A 549 7.33 8.06 3.30
N SER A 550 8.28 7.15 3.47
CA SER A 550 9.71 7.38 3.32
C SER A 550 10.33 6.29 2.45
N CYS A 551 11.24 6.68 1.56
CA CYS A 551 11.89 5.76 0.61
C CYS A 551 12.64 4.62 1.31
N LEU A 552 12.68 3.46 0.64
CA LEU A 552 13.47 2.27 1.01
C LEU A 552 13.23 1.68 2.41
N ASN A 553 12.35 2.21 3.26
CA ASN A 553 12.17 1.72 4.63
C ASN A 553 11.73 0.24 4.69
N GLY A 554 11.17 -0.29 3.60
CA GLY A 554 10.84 -1.70 3.41
C GLY A 554 11.91 -2.54 2.72
N TYR A 555 13.14 -2.07 2.50
CA TYR A 555 14.16 -2.75 1.70
C TYR A 555 14.33 -4.25 2.03
N PRO A 556 13.81 -5.17 1.20
CA PRO A 556 13.58 -6.57 1.61
C PRO A 556 14.85 -7.40 1.69
N GLU A 557 15.92 -6.99 1.02
CA GLU A 557 17.22 -7.67 1.09
C GLU A 557 17.95 -7.41 2.42
N ASP A 558 17.54 -6.38 3.17
CA ASP A 558 18.10 -6.03 4.47
C ASP A 558 17.15 -6.45 5.60
N ALA A 559 17.53 -7.51 6.31
CA ALA A 559 16.80 -7.99 7.50
C ALA A 559 16.73 -6.94 8.63
N ASN A 560 17.55 -5.90 8.57
CA ASN A 560 17.54 -4.77 9.51
C ASN A 560 16.90 -3.51 8.92
N SER A 561 16.11 -3.63 7.85
CA SER A 561 15.29 -2.52 7.36
C SER A 561 14.40 -1.96 8.48
N LEU A 562 14.06 -0.66 8.40
CA LEU A 562 13.23 -0.03 9.42
C LEU A 562 11.89 -0.74 9.57
N ALA A 563 11.24 -1.12 8.47
CA ALA A 563 9.97 -1.84 8.50
C ALA A 563 10.08 -3.17 9.24
N GLN A 564 11.12 -3.97 8.98
CA GLN A 564 11.30 -5.25 9.67
C GLN A 564 11.68 -5.04 11.15
N ALA A 565 12.46 -4.02 11.48
CA ALA A 565 12.79 -3.69 12.87
C ALA A 565 11.56 -3.26 13.68
N LEU A 566 10.69 -2.42 13.11
CA LEU A 566 9.42 -2.05 13.74
C LEU A 566 8.52 -3.28 13.91
N LEU A 567 8.37 -4.10 12.87
CA LEU A 567 7.57 -5.33 12.95
C LEU A 567 8.08 -6.31 14.01
N ASN A 568 9.40 -6.40 14.21
CA ASN A 568 10.00 -7.25 15.23
C ASN A 568 9.67 -6.81 16.67
N TYR A 569 9.33 -5.54 16.91
CA TYR A 569 9.30 -5.00 18.27
C TYR A 569 8.08 -4.15 18.62
N SER A 570 7.65 -3.23 17.77
CA SER A 570 6.76 -2.12 18.16
C SER A 570 5.61 -1.85 17.19
N SER A 571 5.52 -2.61 16.11
CA SER A 571 4.42 -2.56 15.16
C SER A 571 3.91 -3.97 14.85
N VAL A 572 2.61 -4.11 14.65
CA VAL A 572 1.98 -5.38 14.23
C VAL A 572 1.85 -5.50 12.71
N ALA A 573 1.96 -4.35 12.05
CA ALA A 573 2.07 -4.24 10.61
C ALA A 573 2.77 -2.93 10.25
N VAL A 574 3.50 -2.94 9.13
CA VAL A 574 4.18 -1.77 8.57
C VAL A 574 3.90 -1.72 7.08
N VAL A 575 3.39 -0.60 6.59
CA VAL A 575 3.26 -0.32 5.16
C VAL A 575 4.42 0.58 4.76
N ALA A 576 5.23 0.13 3.80
CA ALA A 576 6.48 0.81 3.41
C ALA A 576 6.86 0.56 1.95
N HIS A 577 7.76 1.38 1.42
CA HIS A 577 8.32 1.18 0.08
C HIS A 577 9.61 0.33 0.09
N THR A 578 9.73 -0.62 -0.84
CA THR A 578 10.94 -1.44 -1.03
C THR A 578 12.09 -0.69 -1.71
N ARG A 579 11.76 0.41 -2.41
CA ARG A 579 12.67 1.29 -3.16
C ARG A 579 12.28 2.75 -2.99
N SER A 580 12.88 3.63 -3.79
CA SER A 580 12.51 5.04 -3.86
C SER A 580 11.06 5.19 -4.32
N ALA A 581 10.28 5.98 -3.59
CA ALA A 581 8.94 6.39 -3.97
C ALA A 581 8.99 7.74 -4.71
N LEU A 582 7.99 7.98 -5.55
CA LEU A 582 7.80 9.24 -6.27
C LEU A 582 6.84 10.16 -5.50
N GLY A 583 7.33 11.34 -5.11
CA GLY A 583 6.57 12.43 -4.49
C GLY A 583 6.24 13.56 -5.47
N ARG A 584 5.62 14.63 -4.94
CA ARG A 584 5.18 15.81 -5.70
C ARG A 584 5.51 17.11 -4.94
N TYR A 585 6.06 18.10 -5.65
CA TYR A 585 6.17 19.46 -5.11
C TYR A 585 4.79 20.08 -4.91
N GLY A 586 4.61 20.81 -3.80
CA GLY A 586 3.37 21.52 -3.52
C GLY A 586 2.12 20.63 -3.53
N TRP A 587 2.25 19.35 -3.15
CA TRP A 587 1.12 18.43 -3.09
C TRP A 587 0.01 19.05 -2.25
N SER A 588 -1.19 19.10 -2.81
CA SER A 588 -2.36 19.77 -2.24
C SER A 588 -3.54 18.82 -1.95
N GLY A 589 -3.46 17.58 -2.43
CA GLY A 589 -4.47 16.57 -2.24
C GLY A 589 -4.23 15.32 -3.10
N PRO A 590 -5.02 14.25 -2.89
CA PRO A 590 -4.78 12.95 -3.52
C PRO A 590 -4.86 12.96 -5.05
N GLY A 591 -5.55 13.93 -5.66
CA GLY A 591 -5.58 14.13 -7.11
C GLY A 591 -4.20 14.48 -7.70
N ASP A 592 -3.29 15.01 -6.90
CA ASP A 592 -1.92 15.33 -7.33
C ASP A 592 -1.04 14.09 -7.48
N GLY A 593 -1.51 12.95 -6.97
CA GLY A 593 -0.81 11.68 -7.05
C GLY A 593 0.39 11.60 -6.11
N GLY A 594 1.46 10.95 -6.57
CA GLY A 594 2.64 10.63 -5.77
C GLY A 594 2.35 9.73 -4.55
N GLN A 595 3.35 9.49 -3.71
CA GLN A 595 3.20 8.61 -2.54
C GLN A 595 2.12 9.10 -1.57
N ASN A 596 1.97 10.42 -1.42
CA ASN A 596 0.98 11.03 -0.53
C ASN A 596 -0.44 10.70 -1.01
N GLY A 597 -0.68 10.71 -2.32
CA GLY A 597 -1.93 10.21 -2.89
C GLY A 597 -2.16 8.72 -2.59
N LEU A 598 -1.14 7.89 -2.77
CA LEU A 598 -1.22 6.44 -2.49
C LEU A 598 -1.61 6.17 -1.03
N TYR A 599 -0.86 6.72 -0.07
CA TYR A 599 -1.13 6.51 1.35
C TYR A 599 -2.43 7.15 1.80
N TYR A 600 -2.87 8.26 1.17
CA TYR A 600 -4.20 8.81 1.43
C TYR A 600 -5.28 7.78 1.13
N TYR A 601 -5.26 7.16 -0.06
CA TYR A 601 -6.26 6.17 -0.43
C TYR A 601 -6.19 4.93 0.48
N VAL A 602 -5.00 4.46 0.84
CA VAL A 602 -4.81 3.34 1.77
C VAL A 602 -5.40 3.65 3.14
N LEU A 603 -5.02 4.76 3.77
CA LEU A 603 -5.52 5.16 5.09
C LEU A 603 -7.04 5.41 5.06
N ASN A 604 -7.56 6.00 3.98
CA ASN A 604 -8.99 6.21 3.81
C ASN A 604 -9.76 4.88 3.76
N ASN A 605 -9.24 3.87 3.06
CA ASN A 605 -9.88 2.55 3.03
C ASN A 605 -9.72 1.78 4.35
N TYR A 606 -8.61 2.00 5.06
CA TYR A 606 -8.30 1.28 6.30
C TYR A 606 -9.06 1.81 7.51
N LEU A 607 -9.14 3.14 7.67
CA LEU A 607 -9.65 3.78 8.88
C LEU A 607 -11.09 4.26 8.75
N LYS A 608 -11.61 4.45 7.53
CA LYS A 608 -13.05 4.67 7.33
C LYS A 608 -13.74 3.34 7.03
N LYS A 609 -15.00 3.24 7.47
CA LYS A 609 -15.81 2.05 7.21
C LYS A 609 -16.11 1.95 5.71
N THR A 610 -15.55 0.93 5.06
CA THR A 610 -15.72 0.63 3.63
C THR A 610 -16.34 -0.76 3.43
N THR A 611 -16.35 -1.28 2.19
CA THR A 611 -16.72 -2.68 1.89
C THR A 611 -15.82 -3.71 2.59
N TYR A 612 -14.67 -3.29 3.11
CA TYR A 612 -13.59 -4.15 3.60
C TYR A 612 -13.45 -4.22 5.13
N ASP A 613 -14.36 -3.57 5.90
CA ASP A 613 -14.44 -3.66 7.37
C ASP A 613 -13.11 -3.49 8.15
N HIS A 614 -12.27 -2.52 7.75
CA HIS A 614 -10.99 -2.20 8.42
C HIS A 614 -9.96 -3.34 8.43
N VAL A 615 -9.99 -4.21 7.41
CA VAL A 615 -8.96 -5.23 7.18
C VAL A 615 -7.79 -4.60 6.42
N LEU A 616 -6.57 -4.72 6.95
CA LEU A 616 -5.41 -3.96 6.46
C LEU A 616 -5.01 -4.33 5.03
N GLY A 617 -4.91 -5.62 4.69
CA GLY A 617 -4.55 -6.08 3.34
C GLY A 617 -5.56 -5.63 2.29
N ASP A 618 -6.86 -5.81 2.58
CA ASP A 618 -7.94 -5.31 1.72
C ASP A 618 -7.82 -3.80 1.48
N ALA A 619 -7.53 -3.03 2.53
CA ALA A 619 -7.39 -1.58 2.45
C ALA A 619 -6.14 -1.13 1.68
N VAL A 620 -5.01 -1.84 1.85
CA VAL A 620 -3.78 -1.62 1.08
C VAL A 620 -4.03 -1.83 -0.40
N ASP A 621 -4.65 -2.95 -0.78
CA ASP A 621 -4.89 -3.27 -2.18
C ASP A 621 -5.97 -2.37 -2.81
N ALA A 622 -7.06 -2.08 -2.08
CA ALA A 622 -8.08 -1.15 -2.55
C ALA A 622 -7.54 0.29 -2.70
N GLY A 623 -6.71 0.73 -1.74
CA GLY A 623 -6.06 2.03 -1.79
C GLY A 623 -5.06 2.13 -2.94
N ARG A 624 -4.25 1.09 -3.16
CA ARG A 624 -3.32 1.00 -4.29
C ARG A 624 -4.07 1.03 -5.62
N LEU A 625 -5.17 0.29 -5.77
CA LEU A 625 -5.95 0.35 -7.01
C LEU A 625 -6.55 1.74 -7.24
N GLN A 626 -7.14 2.36 -6.21
CA GLN A 626 -7.68 3.72 -6.32
C GLN A 626 -6.60 4.71 -6.75
N TYR A 627 -5.40 4.61 -6.18
CA TYR A 627 -4.24 5.38 -6.60
C TYR A 627 -3.86 5.11 -8.06
N TYR A 628 -3.71 3.85 -8.44
CA TYR A 628 -3.36 3.41 -9.79
C TYR A 628 -4.36 3.93 -10.85
N ASN A 629 -5.65 3.95 -10.50
CA ASN A 629 -6.70 4.48 -11.37
C ASN A 629 -6.78 6.01 -11.37
N ALA A 630 -6.29 6.71 -10.34
CA ALA A 630 -6.28 8.17 -10.28
C ALA A 630 -5.02 8.81 -10.90
N GLU A 631 -3.91 8.08 -10.96
CA GLU A 631 -2.62 8.54 -11.50
C GLU A 631 -2.49 8.15 -12.99
N SER A 632 -1.81 8.97 -13.80
CA SER A 632 -1.79 8.82 -15.27
C SER A 632 -0.45 8.40 -15.86
N ARG A 633 0.64 8.34 -15.07
CA ARG A 633 2.00 8.17 -15.61
C ARG A 633 2.93 7.37 -14.67
N VAL A 634 4.24 7.60 -14.77
CA VAL A 634 5.33 6.82 -14.11
C VAL A 634 5.03 6.47 -12.65
N SER A 635 4.52 7.42 -11.86
CA SER A 635 4.18 7.20 -10.45
C SER A 635 3.13 6.10 -10.22
N LYS A 636 2.22 5.89 -11.18
CA LYS A 636 1.20 4.83 -11.18
C LYS A 636 1.83 3.46 -10.93
N TYR A 637 2.87 3.11 -11.68
CA TYR A 637 3.54 1.81 -11.56
C TYR A 637 4.63 1.82 -10.49
N VAL A 638 5.52 2.81 -10.48
CA VAL A 638 6.66 2.84 -9.55
C VAL A 638 6.19 2.78 -8.09
N ASN A 639 5.23 3.62 -7.70
CA ASN A 639 4.75 3.63 -6.32
C ASN A 639 3.97 2.36 -6.01
N SER A 640 3.15 1.86 -6.94
CA SER A 640 2.38 0.63 -6.76
C SER A 640 3.28 -0.60 -6.61
N TYR A 641 4.37 -0.69 -7.38
CA TYR A 641 5.34 -1.78 -7.34
C TYR A 641 6.12 -1.79 -6.04
N GLY A 642 6.56 -0.63 -5.56
CA GLY A 642 7.36 -0.53 -4.35
C GLY A 642 6.54 -0.70 -3.06
N HIS A 643 5.24 -0.46 -3.09
CA HIS A 643 4.40 -0.40 -1.90
C HIS A 643 4.03 -1.79 -1.37
N THR A 644 4.54 -2.12 -0.18
CA THR A 644 4.46 -3.46 0.42
C THR A 644 3.90 -3.40 1.84
N LEU A 645 3.08 -4.40 2.18
CA LEU A 645 2.59 -4.66 3.53
C LEU A 645 3.49 -5.69 4.23
N TYR A 646 4.19 -5.25 5.27
CA TYR A 646 4.89 -6.12 6.21
C TYR A 646 3.96 -6.45 7.38
N GLY A 647 3.67 -7.72 7.61
CA GLY A 647 2.74 -8.20 8.62
C GLY A 647 1.62 -9.07 8.04
N ASP A 648 0.59 -9.31 8.85
CA ASP A 648 -0.57 -10.12 8.47
C ASP A 648 -1.56 -9.33 7.61
N PRO A 649 -1.83 -9.75 6.36
CA PRO A 649 -2.78 -9.03 5.48
C PRO A 649 -4.22 -9.11 5.97
N SER A 650 -4.55 -10.07 6.83
CA SER A 650 -5.89 -10.22 7.38
C SER A 650 -6.11 -9.42 8.67
N LEU A 651 -5.11 -8.62 9.09
CA LEU A 651 -5.16 -7.84 10.32
C LEU A 651 -6.41 -6.96 10.38
N ARG A 652 -7.19 -7.09 11.46
CA ARG A 652 -8.36 -6.24 11.75
C ARG A 652 -8.04 -5.16 12.76
N HIS A 653 -8.23 -3.90 12.36
CA HIS A 653 -7.86 -2.77 13.23
C HIS A 653 -8.60 -2.78 14.58
N PHE A 654 -9.91 -2.97 14.56
CA PHE A 654 -10.81 -2.90 15.73
C PHE A 654 -11.24 -4.28 16.26
N GLY A 655 -10.60 -5.36 15.80
CA GLY A 655 -11.02 -6.73 16.09
C GLY A 655 -12.38 -7.11 15.47
N ARG A 656 -12.91 -8.28 15.83
CA ARG A 656 -14.24 -8.75 15.37
C ARG A 656 -15.34 -8.42 16.37
N THR A 657 -16.48 -7.97 15.86
CA THR A 657 -17.73 -7.80 16.61
C THR A 657 -18.64 -9.01 16.41
N GLY A 658 -19.42 -9.39 17.42
CA GLY A 658 -20.46 -10.43 17.31
C GLY A 658 -19.98 -11.90 17.27
N ILE A 659 -18.67 -12.16 17.11
CA ILE A 659 -18.09 -13.49 17.30
C ILE A 659 -17.54 -13.55 18.72
N ALA A 660 -18.08 -14.47 19.54
CA ALA A 660 -17.52 -14.79 20.84
C ALA A 660 -16.17 -15.48 20.62
N GLU A 661 -15.12 -14.69 20.47
CA GLU A 661 -13.76 -15.18 20.47
C GLU A 661 -13.51 -15.78 21.86
N THR A 662 -13.53 -17.11 21.94
CA THR A 662 -12.99 -17.77 23.11
C THR A 662 -11.48 -17.64 22.92
N PRO A 663 -10.76 -16.86 23.74
CA PRO A 663 -9.31 -16.80 23.61
C PRO A 663 -8.83 -18.25 23.63
N PRO A 664 -7.96 -18.65 22.68
CA PRO A 664 -7.33 -19.96 22.79
C PRO A 664 -6.77 -20.04 24.21
N VAL A 665 -6.77 -21.23 24.80
CA VAL A 665 -6.02 -21.47 26.03
C VAL A 665 -4.52 -21.40 25.68
N VAL A 666 -4.03 -20.23 25.29
CA VAL A 666 -2.65 -19.84 25.44
C VAL A 666 -2.56 -19.49 26.89
N SER A 667 -2.29 -20.52 27.66
CA SER A 667 -2.00 -20.36 29.05
C SER A 667 -0.66 -19.62 29.08
N LEU A 668 -0.76 -18.32 29.38
CA LEU A 668 0.31 -17.35 29.29
C LEU A 668 1.52 -17.89 30.04
N THR A 669 2.54 -18.23 29.28
CA THR A 669 3.88 -18.28 29.82
C THR A 669 4.42 -16.87 29.73
N GLY A 670 4.34 -16.17 30.86
CA GLY A 670 5.08 -14.95 31.09
C GLY A 670 6.56 -15.26 31.15
N LEU A 671 7.37 -14.31 30.72
CA LEU A 671 8.79 -14.28 30.94
C LEU A 671 9.17 -12.82 31.19
N ASP A 672 9.78 -12.54 32.32
CA ASP A 672 10.20 -11.20 32.72
C ASP A 672 11.54 -11.29 33.47
N VAL A 673 12.29 -10.19 33.49
CA VAL A 673 13.53 -10.06 34.27
C VAL A 673 13.43 -8.81 35.13
N ASP A 674 13.47 -9.00 36.45
CA ASP A 674 13.39 -7.89 37.39
C ASP A 674 14.72 -7.13 37.53
N LEU A 675 14.68 -6.03 38.30
CA LEU A 675 15.84 -5.18 38.57
C LEU A 675 16.92 -5.86 39.45
N GLU A 676 16.61 -7.02 40.05
CA GLU A 676 17.52 -7.82 40.86
C GLU A 676 18.15 -8.97 40.05
N ASN A 677 17.97 -8.98 38.72
CA ASN A 677 18.36 -10.05 37.80
C ASN A 677 17.68 -11.39 38.11
N GLN A 678 16.45 -11.37 38.62
CA GLN A 678 15.62 -12.56 38.73
C GLN A 678 14.75 -12.70 37.49
N ILE A 679 14.81 -13.89 36.89
CA ILE A 679 13.99 -14.24 35.74
C ILE A 679 12.74 -14.94 36.25
N HIS A 680 11.59 -14.35 36.00
CA HIS A 680 10.29 -14.90 36.33
C HIS A 680 9.66 -15.50 35.09
N PHE A 681 9.19 -16.75 35.16
CA PHE A 681 8.40 -17.32 34.09
C PHE A 681 7.27 -18.20 34.59
N SER A 682 6.16 -18.24 33.86
CA SER A 682 5.02 -19.11 34.18
C SER A 682 4.86 -20.23 33.18
N LEU A 683 4.40 -21.40 33.61
CA LEU A 683 4.08 -22.50 32.72
C LEU A 683 2.62 -22.89 32.84
N ALA A 684 1.99 -22.98 31.68
CA ALA A 684 0.64 -23.46 31.50
C ALA A 684 0.39 -24.88 32.01
N ALA A 685 1.36 -25.74 31.70
CA ALA A 685 1.33 -27.16 31.92
C ALA A 685 2.77 -27.62 32.16
N ALA A 686 2.92 -28.77 32.80
CA ALA A 686 4.24 -29.37 32.98
C ALA A 686 4.89 -29.60 31.60
N SER A 687 6.08 -29.03 31.40
CA SER A 687 6.73 -28.93 30.09
C SER A 687 8.23 -29.17 30.22
N LYS A 688 8.87 -29.68 29.14
CA LYS A 688 10.33 -29.51 28.99
C LYS A 688 10.61 -28.04 28.67
N VAL A 689 11.48 -27.42 29.45
CA VAL A 689 11.89 -26.02 29.39
C VAL A 689 13.38 -25.94 29.09
N CYS A 690 13.75 -25.00 28.22
CA CYS A 690 15.13 -24.54 28.03
C CYS A 690 15.14 -23.01 28.16
N LEU A 691 15.89 -22.47 29.10
CA LEU A 691 16.07 -21.04 29.35
C LEU A 691 17.51 -20.66 29.01
N GLU A 692 17.68 -19.78 28.03
CA GLU A 692 18.97 -19.40 27.46
C GLU A 692 19.13 -17.88 27.43
N VAL A 693 20.36 -17.39 27.49
CA VAL A 693 20.71 -15.96 27.39
C VAL A 693 21.48 -15.75 26.09
N TRP A 694 21.10 -14.71 25.35
CA TRP A 694 21.66 -14.34 24.06
C TRP A 694 22.12 -12.88 24.09
N ASP A 695 23.18 -12.56 23.37
CA ASP A 695 23.61 -11.17 23.18
C ASP A 695 22.90 -10.52 21.97
N VAL A 696 23.09 -9.21 21.80
CA VAL A 696 22.53 -8.44 20.66
C VAL A 696 22.99 -8.93 19.28
N ALA A 697 24.07 -9.71 19.20
CA ALA A 697 24.55 -10.31 17.96
C ALA A 697 23.94 -11.70 17.69
N GLY A 698 23.01 -12.15 18.53
CA GLY A 698 22.36 -13.45 18.41
C GLY A 698 23.25 -14.63 18.81
N ARG A 699 24.34 -14.39 19.54
CA ARG A 699 25.20 -15.47 20.07
C ARG A 699 24.68 -15.92 21.41
N LYS A 700 24.64 -17.24 21.63
CA LYS A 700 24.27 -17.80 22.94
C LYS A 700 25.39 -17.53 23.94
N VAL A 701 25.05 -16.81 25.00
CA VAL A 701 25.96 -16.42 26.07
C VAL A 701 25.92 -17.46 27.19
N GLN A 702 24.73 -17.93 27.57
CA GLN A 702 24.54 -18.84 28.69
C GLN A 702 23.29 -19.71 28.51
N THR A 703 23.26 -20.88 29.14
CA THR A 703 22.03 -21.65 29.36
C THR A 703 21.78 -21.67 30.86
N LEU A 704 20.66 -21.09 31.30
CA LEU A 704 20.31 -20.90 32.71
C LEU A 704 19.55 -22.09 33.28
N PHE A 705 18.74 -22.76 32.44
CA PHE A 705 18.00 -23.95 32.83
C PHE A 705 17.71 -24.82 31.62
N GLU A 706 17.87 -26.13 31.74
CA GLU A 706 17.33 -27.09 30.78
C GLU A 706 16.79 -28.31 31.53
N GLY A 707 15.49 -28.58 31.44
CA GLY A 707 14.87 -29.62 32.24
C GLY A 707 13.35 -29.69 32.09
N HIS A 708 12.69 -30.47 32.95
CA HIS A 708 11.23 -30.45 33.06
C HIS A 708 10.83 -29.55 34.23
N SER A 709 9.82 -28.70 34.01
CA SER A 709 9.24 -27.83 35.05
C SER A 709 7.73 -28.05 35.11
N SER A 710 7.15 -27.97 36.30
CA SER A 710 5.70 -28.12 36.53
C SER A 710 4.92 -26.90 36.03
N ALA A 711 3.60 -27.03 35.88
CA ALA A 711 2.73 -25.87 35.71
C ALA A 711 2.88 -24.89 36.90
N GLY A 712 2.69 -23.60 36.67
CA GLY A 712 2.82 -22.52 37.67
C GLY A 712 4.00 -21.59 37.41
N THR A 713 4.24 -20.67 38.35
CA THR A 713 5.31 -19.67 38.26
C THR A 713 6.63 -20.20 38.82
N HIS A 714 7.71 -19.83 38.16
CA HIS A 714 9.09 -20.20 38.46
C HIS A 714 9.94 -18.94 38.49
N THR A 715 10.97 -18.94 39.33
CA THR A 715 11.96 -17.86 39.41
C THR A 715 13.36 -18.45 39.34
N ILE A 716 14.23 -17.85 38.54
CA ILE A 716 15.64 -18.23 38.40
C ILE A 716 16.50 -16.99 38.61
N ASN A 717 17.49 -17.10 39.50
CA ASN A 717 18.49 -16.05 39.67
C ASN A 717 19.49 -16.08 38.52
N TRP A 718 19.68 -14.95 37.85
CA TRP A 718 20.64 -14.81 36.77
C TRP A 718 21.91 -14.14 37.28
N ASP A 719 23.00 -14.92 37.33
CA ASP A 719 24.32 -14.40 37.67
C ASP A 719 24.93 -13.65 36.47
N VAL A 720 24.95 -12.32 36.58
CA VAL A 720 25.45 -11.41 35.54
C VAL A 720 26.92 -11.02 35.74
N SER A 721 27.59 -11.48 36.81
CA SER A 721 28.94 -10.98 37.20
C SER A 721 30.03 -11.19 36.15
N GLY A 722 29.86 -12.15 35.23
CA GLY A 722 30.78 -12.42 34.13
C GLY A 722 30.41 -11.77 32.79
N LEU A 723 29.32 -11.01 32.73
CA LEU A 723 28.76 -10.48 31.50
C LEU A 723 29.12 -9.00 31.30
N PRO A 724 29.66 -8.59 30.13
CA PRO A 724 29.88 -7.18 29.82
C PRO A 724 28.60 -6.35 29.95
N SER A 725 28.72 -5.07 30.31
CA SER A 725 27.58 -4.15 30.26
C SER A 725 26.98 -4.10 28.86
N GLY A 726 25.67 -4.27 28.74
CA GLY A 726 25.00 -4.39 27.45
C GLY A 726 23.59 -4.95 27.55
N ALA A 727 22.90 -5.01 26.41
CA ALA A 727 21.58 -5.63 26.31
C ALA A 727 21.70 -7.14 26.05
N TYR A 728 20.82 -7.90 26.69
CA TYR A 728 20.71 -9.35 26.60
C TYR A 728 19.26 -9.78 26.41
N PHE A 729 19.09 -10.94 25.80
CA PHE A 729 17.81 -11.56 25.54
C PHE A 729 17.74 -12.91 26.25
N ILE A 730 16.81 -13.05 27.18
CA ILE A 730 16.53 -14.28 27.89
C ILE A 730 15.44 -14.99 27.10
N THR A 731 15.74 -16.15 26.52
CA THR A 731 14.79 -16.95 25.74
C THR A 731 14.37 -18.20 26.51
N LEU A 732 13.09 -18.32 26.80
CA LEU A 732 12.42 -19.51 27.32
C LEU A 732 11.80 -20.29 26.16
N ARG A 733 12.24 -21.53 25.97
CA ARG A 733 11.67 -22.48 25.00
C ARG A 733 10.97 -23.62 25.71
N THR A 734 9.80 -23.97 25.21
CA THR A 734 9.16 -25.26 25.45
C THR A 734 8.82 -25.91 24.11
N LYS A 735 8.19 -27.09 24.14
CA LYS A 735 7.66 -27.71 22.91
C LYS A 735 6.60 -26.85 22.21
N ALA A 736 5.85 -26.04 22.97
CA ALA A 736 4.68 -25.32 22.46
C ALA A 736 4.96 -23.84 22.18
N ILE A 737 5.92 -23.24 22.87
CA ILE A 737 6.16 -21.80 22.87
C ILE A 737 7.65 -21.48 22.90
N THR A 738 8.00 -20.33 22.33
CA THR A 738 9.24 -19.62 22.62
C THR A 738 8.86 -18.23 23.09
N ARG A 739 9.46 -17.76 24.19
CA ARG A 739 9.28 -16.43 24.75
C ARG A 739 10.64 -15.80 24.98
N THR A 740 10.76 -14.51 24.73
CA THR A 740 11.98 -13.77 24.98
C THR A 740 11.70 -12.56 25.86
N ALA A 741 12.49 -12.37 26.92
CA ALA A 741 12.50 -11.17 27.74
C ALA A 741 13.83 -10.45 27.56
N LYS A 742 13.78 -9.11 27.65
CA LYS A 742 14.96 -8.26 27.51
C LYS A 742 15.50 -7.95 28.91
N ALA A 743 16.81 -7.84 29.01
CA ALA A 743 17.46 -7.30 30.21
C ALA A 743 18.69 -6.48 29.84
N VAL A 744 18.98 -5.46 30.64
CA VAL A 744 20.20 -4.64 30.52
C VAL A 744 21.10 -4.96 31.69
N VAL A 745 22.30 -5.43 31.41
CA VAL A 745 23.34 -5.64 32.43
C VAL A 745 24.20 -4.38 32.50
N ILE A 746 24.43 -3.91 33.73
CA ILE A 746 25.33 -2.79 34.03
C ILE A 746 26.31 -3.30 35.10
N GLN A 747 27.59 -3.37 34.76
CA GLN A 747 28.69 -3.69 35.68
C GLN A 747 29.17 -2.47 36.47
#